data_AF-K0JXW7-F1
#
_entry.id   AF-K0JXW7-F1
#
_cell.length_a   1.000
_cell.length_b   1.000
_cell.length_c   1.000
_cell.angle_alpha   90.00
_cell.angle_beta   90.00
_cell.angle_gamma   90.00
#
_symmetry.space_group_name_H-M   'P 1'
#
loop_
_entity.id
_entity.type
_entity.pdbx_description
1 polymer ?
#
loop_
_entity_poly.entity_id
_entity_poly.type
_entity_poly.pdbx_seq_one_letter_code
_entity_poly.pdbx_strand_id
1 'polypeptide(L)'
;MRLLPVVFALALLVFGTPAIAAPAPGADTYAYTASTVESSFVEGTTNAWITGDDVGTWIDLPFKLPFYGTMYERAVIRVDGSLGFAGNSPTQPPKQIPSPNQPNGSVYAFWDDLVVDAEASVWTGTDGVAPNRRFIVEWRNVTLKSVPGSRLTAEVVFGENGVILLQYRGLDQPAERGATALVGVENADGTSAFVWSENEAKLSDGVAVRLHVPGTAIARGRITDANTGRYLYSAKVSTTLGGRTTSTSVDYLGTYQLEVSATDPRITVSLDGSPPVVLAPGSVPEHTVLTLDHAFKTPILDPPPNVLEITVPAGGKTTASAPVHNSGTAPGSWTTVREIAGGSTPPRPGASGPLRSWDPKASGVEKSYGVAELNGDVWLSSPSTHQLTRLTPEGVVRDRTTLPDTEKPADLALVGDKLCYVNSSTYDGGAVIHCVRPLTGEVTPLLTTVPHVVGGTSGLAYNPASDVFHLIDDRTVWTVKGTSHPDVGALVSSCLIKFSRWDPNYYPEGAALGPHGDIWVYESTGDYNGRTGRIELIDPTDCQSGDLLGWSPIPSPYNAGGMESDAAGNVWAYTAPRFAGPFPPTGPANISLFQTRYPIYTELPWLSSGTAPTIAPGATGQAVVDIDATTLRPGVHNVALDLRTTSPGNPSLGIPIRLTVT
;
A
#
# COMPACT_ATOMS: atom_id res chain seq x y z
N MET A 1 -56.55 15.00 31.30
CA MET A 1 -56.01 14.67 29.96
C MET A 1 -54.56 14.24 30.18
N ARG A 2 -54.31 12.94 30.36
CA ARG A 2 -53.00 12.38 30.72
C ARG A 2 -52.27 11.95 29.44
N LEU A 3 -51.07 12.49 29.22
CA LEU A 3 -50.16 12.10 28.15
C LEU A 3 -49.61 10.69 28.44
N LEU A 4 -49.75 9.78 27.47
CA LEU A 4 -49.02 8.50 27.45
C LEU A 4 -47.61 8.71 26.87
N PRO A 5 -46.57 8.03 27.37
CA PRO A 5 -45.25 8.05 26.75
C PRO A 5 -45.21 7.09 25.56
N VAL A 6 -44.65 7.54 24.44
CA VAL A 6 -44.32 6.70 23.29
C VAL A 6 -43.00 5.99 23.62
N VAL A 7 -43.07 4.67 23.81
CA VAL A 7 -41.89 3.80 23.95
C VAL A 7 -41.40 3.44 22.55
N PHE A 8 -40.18 3.87 22.19
CA PHE A 8 -39.47 3.36 21.02
C PHE A 8 -39.06 1.91 21.28
N ALA A 9 -39.72 0.96 20.62
CA ALA A 9 -39.27 -0.43 20.61
C ALA A 9 -38.09 -0.55 19.62
N LEU A 10 -36.88 -0.72 20.16
CA LEU A 10 -35.72 -1.15 19.39
C LEU A 10 -35.93 -2.63 19.02
N ALA A 11 -36.32 -2.91 17.78
CA ALA A 11 -36.41 -4.27 17.28
C ALA A 11 -34.99 -4.82 17.06
N LEU A 12 -34.48 -5.56 18.05
CA LEU A 12 -33.26 -6.34 17.90
C LEU A 12 -33.57 -7.56 17.02
N LEU A 13 -33.38 -7.42 15.71
CA LEU A 13 -33.43 -8.56 14.78
C LEU A 13 -32.16 -9.40 14.97
N VAL A 14 -32.27 -10.45 15.78
CA VAL A 14 -31.28 -11.52 15.87
C VAL A 14 -31.43 -12.39 14.62
N PHE A 15 -30.68 -12.07 13.57
CA PHE A 15 -30.56 -12.95 12.40
C PHE A 15 -29.50 -14.01 12.69
N GLY A 16 -29.85 -15.28 12.47
CA GLY A 16 -28.92 -16.41 12.61
C GLY A 16 -27.66 -16.20 11.75
N THR A 17 -26.53 -16.63 12.28
CA THR A 17 -25.23 -16.57 11.57
C THR A 17 -25.33 -17.34 10.25
N PRO A 18 -24.93 -16.76 9.11
CA PRO A 18 -24.81 -17.51 7.86
C PRO A 18 -23.69 -18.55 8.03
N ALA A 19 -24.09 -19.78 8.28
CA ALA A 19 -23.18 -20.91 8.38
C ALA A 19 -22.89 -21.43 6.96
N ILE A 20 -21.62 -21.73 6.67
CA ILE A 20 -21.34 -22.78 5.68
C ILE A 20 -21.98 -24.05 6.28
N ALA A 21 -22.63 -24.87 5.44
CA ALA A 21 -23.00 -26.21 5.87
C ALA A 21 -21.79 -26.88 6.56
N ALA A 22 -22.01 -27.71 7.60
CA ALA A 22 -20.91 -28.44 8.22
C ALA A 22 -20.02 -29.07 7.13
N PRO A 23 -18.68 -29.06 7.27
CA PRO A 23 -17.77 -29.55 6.23
C PRO A 23 -18.25 -30.94 5.80
N ALA A 24 -18.37 -31.13 4.47
CA ALA A 24 -18.79 -32.40 3.92
C ALA A 24 -17.87 -33.53 4.45
N PRO A 25 -18.35 -34.77 4.61
CA PRO A 25 -17.49 -35.88 5.02
C PRO A 25 -16.23 -35.95 4.13
N GLY A 26 -15.05 -35.88 4.75
CA GLY A 26 -13.76 -35.87 4.07
C GLY A 26 -13.22 -34.49 3.68
N ALA A 27 -13.92 -33.38 3.97
CA ALA A 27 -13.39 -32.03 3.79
C ALA A 27 -12.37 -31.65 4.88
N ASP A 28 -11.50 -30.69 4.56
CA ASP A 28 -10.56 -30.13 5.53
C ASP A 28 -11.21 -29.11 6.49
N THR A 29 -10.43 -28.52 7.39
CA THR A 29 -10.96 -27.54 8.37
C THR A 29 -11.35 -26.20 7.74
N TYR A 30 -10.88 -25.88 6.53
CA TYR A 30 -11.35 -24.74 5.74
C TYR A 30 -12.61 -25.06 4.91
N ALA A 31 -12.94 -26.35 4.78
CA ALA A 31 -14.02 -26.94 3.99
C ALA A 31 -13.72 -27.18 2.50
N TYR A 32 -12.44 -27.27 2.09
CA TYR A 32 -12.12 -27.84 0.79
C TYR A 32 -12.56 -29.29 0.70
N THR A 33 -13.18 -29.65 -0.42
CA THR A 33 -13.55 -31.04 -0.76
C THR A 33 -13.21 -31.33 -2.22
N ALA A 34 -13.27 -32.61 -2.61
CA ALA A 34 -13.00 -33.06 -3.97
C ALA A 34 -14.13 -33.90 -4.56
N SER A 35 -14.20 -33.87 -5.89
CA SER A 35 -14.97 -34.78 -6.72
C SER A 35 -14.16 -35.13 -7.96
N THR A 36 -14.49 -36.23 -8.64
CA THR A 36 -13.91 -36.54 -9.95
C THR A 36 -14.84 -36.07 -11.05
N VAL A 37 -14.26 -35.50 -12.11
CA VAL A 37 -14.98 -35.08 -13.33
C VAL A 37 -14.20 -35.53 -14.56
N GLU A 38 -14.83 -35.54 -15.73
CA GLU A 38 -14.12 -35.75 -16.99
C GLU A 38 -13.07 -34.65 -17.19
N SER A 39 -11.88 -35.03 -17.64
CA SER A 39 -10.81 -34.08 -17.90
C SER A 39 -11.15 -33.14 -19.06
N SER A 40 -10.90 -31.86 -18.84
CA SER A 40 -11.00 -30.78 -19.84
C SER A 40 -9.63 -30.16 -20.11
N PHE A 41 -8.59 -31.02 -20.12
CA PHE A 41 -7.17 -30.65 -20.26
C PHE A 41 -6.94 -29.72 -21.46
N VAL A 42 -6.19 -28.64 -21.23
CA VAL A 42 -5.96 -27.56 -22.20
C VAL A 42 -4.50 -27.10 -22.14
N GLU A 43 -3.77 -27.26 -23.25
CA GLU A 43 -2.36 -26.92 -23.29
C GLU A 43 -2.09 -25.44 -23.00
N GLY A 44 -1.14 -25.19 -22.10
CA GLY A 44 -0.58 -23.87 -21.86
C GLY A 44 0.11 -23.34 -23.11
N THR A 45 0.02 -22.03 -23.32
CA THR A 45 0.47 -21.35 -24.55
C THR A 45 1.66 -20.41 -24.32
N THR A 46 1.95 -20.08 -23.06
CA THR A 46 3.06 -19.20 -22.67
C THR A 46 4.09 -20.00 -21.88
N ASN A 47 5.34 -20.06 -22.36
CA ASN A 47 6.39 -20.81 -21.67
C ASN A 47 6.82 -20.05 -20.40
N ALA A 48 6.89 -20.75 -19.26
CA ALA A 48 7.35 -20.19 -17.99
C ALA A 48 8.88 -20.09 -17.88
N TRP A 49 9.61 -20.68 -18.85
CA TRP A 49 11.08 -20.71 -18.95
C TRP A 49 11.79 -21.21 -17.70
N ILE A 50 11.16 -22.15 -16.98
CA ILE A 50 11.80 -22.89 -15.89
C ILE A 50 12.27 -24.25 -16.38
N THR A 51 13.53 -24.57 -16.10
CA THR A 51 14.20 -25.81 -16.48
C THR A 51 15.10 -26.27 -15.34
N GLY A 52 15.41 -27.58 -15.28
CA GLY A 52 16.27 -28.15 -14.27
C GLY A 52 15.49 -28.72 -13.09
N ASP A 53 16.12 -28.64 -11.92
CA ASP A 53 15.78 -29.38 -10.70
C ASP A 53 15.73 -28.40 -9.51
N ASP A 54 14.76 -28.56 -8.61
CA ASP A 54 14.53 -27.69 -7.44
C ASP A 54 14.37 -26.16 -7.76
N VAL A 55 14.00 -25.82 -9.00
CA VAL A 55 13.85 -24.44 -9.47
C VAL A 55 12.39 -23.97 -9.38
N GLY A 56 12.17 -22.67 -9.18
CA GLY A 56 10.86 -22.06 -9.36
C GLY A 56 10.92 -20.62 -9.85
N THR A 57 9.80 -20.12 -10.32
CA THR A 57 9.66 -18.72 -10.76
C THR A 57 8.34 -18.12 -10.28
N TRP A 58 8.35 -16.81 -10.03
CA TRP A 58 7.15 -16.04 -9.76
C TRP A 58 6.39 -15.76 -11.04
N ILE A 59 5.06 -15.82 -10.96
CA ILE A 59 4.15 -15.39 -12.01
C ILE A 59 3.08 -14.46 -11.44
N ASP A 60 2.64 -13.52 -12.28
CA ASP A 60 1.42 -12.75 -12.02
C ASP A 60 0.20 -13.57 -12.45
N LEU A 61 -0.82 -13.62 -11.60
CA LEU A 61 -2.09 -14.25 -11.92
C LEU A 61 -2.94 -13.29 -12.77
N PRO A 62 -3.63 -13.78 -13.80
CA PRO A 62 -4.46 -12.94 -14.69
C PRO A 62 -5.72 -12.38 -14.00
N PHE A 63 -6.01 -12.86 -12.79
CA PHE A 63 -7.09 -12.43 -11.91
C PHE A 63 -6.76 -12.76 -10.45
N LYS A 64 -7.43 -12.08 -9.51
CA LYS A 64 -7.38 -12.42 -8.08
C LYS A 64 -7.94 -13.81 -7.87
N LEU A 65 -7.12 -14.73 -7.39
CA LEU A 65 -7.50 -16.11 -7.12
C LEU A 65 -7.87 -16.29 -5.64
N PRO A 66 -9.09 -16.71 -5.31
CA PRO A 66 -9.44 -17.13 -3.96
C PRO A 66 -8.76 -18.46 -3.60
N PHE A 67 -8.00 -18.47 -2.52
CA PHE A 67 -7.40 -19.69 -1.96
C PHE A 67 -7.29 -19.59 -0.44
N TYR A 68 -7.90 -20.53 0.30
CA TYR A 68 -7.96 -20.52 1.77
C TYR A 68 -8.34 -19.15 2.39
N GLY A 69 -9.30 -18.47 1.76
CA GLY A 69 -9.86 -17.21 2.27
C GLY A 69 -9.00 -15.98 2.00
N THR A 70 -7.89 -16.13 1.28
CA THR A 70 -7.04 -15.04 0.80
C THR A 70 -7.18 -14.89 -0.71
N MET A 71 -7.15 -13.65 -1.20
CA MET A 71 -7.15 -13.34 -2.63
C MET A 71 -5.72 -13.12 -3.09
N TYR A 72 -5.18 -14.06 -3.85
CA TYR A 72 -3.80 -13.98 -4.36
C TYR A 72 -3.78 -13.38 -5.76
N GLU A 73 -2.76 -12.56 -6.02
CA GLU A 73 -2.50 -11.95 -7.34
C GLU A 73 -1.23 -12.52 -7.98
N ARG A 74 -0.46 -13.34 -7.26
CA ARG A 74 0.78 -13.96 -7.70
C ARG A 74 0.89 -15.37 -7.15
N ALA A 75 1.70 -16.18 -7.82
CA ALA A 75 2.08 -17.51 -7.36
C ALA A 75 3.52 -17.84 -7.79
N VAL A 76 4.14 -18.79 -7.11
CA VAL A 76 5.42 -19.40 -7.50
C VAL A 76 5.11 -20.74 -8.13
N ILE A 77 5.54 -20.95 -9.38
CA ILE A 77 5.57 -22.26 -10.02
C ILE A 77 6.90 -22.94 -9.69
N ARG A 78 6.84 -24.18 -9.22
CA ARG A 78 8.00 -25.04 -8.97
C ARG A 78 8.11 -26.14 -10.01
N VAL A 79 9.32 -26.56 -10.36
CA VAL A 79 9.52 -27.73 -11.24
C VAL A 79 8.90 -29.01 -10.64
N ASP A 80 8.90 -29.12 -9.31
CA ASP A 80 8.36 -30.23 -8.50
C ASP A 80 6.82 -30.33 -8.47
N GLY A 81 6.13 -29.91 -9.53
CA GLY A 81 4.68 -30.10 -9.67
C GLY A 81 3.83 -29.41 -8.61
N SER A 82 4.32 -28.30 -8.04
CA SER A 82 3.62 -27.52 -7.02
C SER A 82 3.56 -26.03 -7.34
N LEU A 83 2.53 -25.38 -6.81
CA LEU A 83 2.30 -23.95 -6.94
C LEU A 83 2.06 -23.32 -5.57
N GLY A 84 2.92 -22.38 -5.15
CA GLY A 84 2.84 -21.74 -3.84
C GLY A 84 2.41 -20.27 -3.91
N PHE A 85 1.54 -19.83 -3.00
CA PHE A 85 1.03 -18.46 -2.96
C PHE A 85 1.65 -17.59 -1.85
N ALA A 86 2.25 -18.21 -0.84
CA ALA A 86 2.80 -17.55 0.35
C ALA A 86 4.33 -17.31 0.29
N GLY A 87 4.96 -17.46 -0.89
CA GLY A 87 6.35 -17.07 -1.13
C GLY A 87 7.45 -17.98 -0.58
N ASN A 88 7.14 -19.23 -0.24
CA ASN A 88 8.06 -20.14 0.43
C ASN A 88 8.78 -21.12 -0.51
N SER A 89 10.01 -21.49 -0.16
CA SER A 89 10.96 -22.24 -1.00
C SER A 89 11.77 -23.30 -0.24
N PRO A 90 11.24 -24.52 -0.06
CA PRO A 90 12.10 -25.65 0.29
C PRO A 90 12.30 -26.61 -0.89
N THR A 91 13.55 -27.01 -1.08
CA THR A 91 14.05 -28.07 -1.98
C THR A 91 13.83 -29.45 -1.36
N GLN A 92 12.63 -29.72 -0.84
CA GLN A 92 12.37 -30.86 0.04
C GLN A 92 11.37 -31.83 -0.59
N PRO A 93 11.55 -33.15 -0.37
CA PRO A 93 10.64 -34.16 -0.90
C PRO A 93 9.24 -34.00 -0.28
N PRO A 94 8.20 -34.60 -0.91
CA PRO A 94 6.84 -34.58 -0.42
C PRO A 94 6.76 -35.05 1.03
N LYS A 95 5.91 -34.38 1.80
CA LYS A 95 5.66 -34.72 3.21
C LYS A 95 4.16 -34.80 3.45
N GLN A 96 3.81 -35.46 4.54
CA GLN A 96 2.45 -35.48 5.04
C GLN A 96 1.98 -34.05 5.37
N ILE A 97 0.81 -33.69 4.85
CA ILE A 97 0.09 -32.44 5.13
C ILE A 97 -1.20 -32.75 5.92
N PRO A 98 -1.69 -31.86 6.81
CA PRO A 98 -1.15 -30.52 7.08
C PRO A 98 0.18 -30.54 7.85
N SER A 99 1.08 -29.62 7.52
CA SER A 99 2.40 -29.49 8.16
C SER A 99 2.74 -28.02 8.44
N PRO A 100 3.19 -27.67 9.66
CA PRO A 100 3.69 -26.31 9.91
C PRO A 100 5.02 -26.02 9.19
N ASN A 101 5.68 -27.05 8.65
CA ASN A 101 6.93 -26.92 7.91
C ASN A 101 6.65 -26.64 6.44
N GLN A 102 7.36 -25.66 5.88
CA GLN A 102 7.27 -25.31 4.47
C GLN A 102 7.50 -26.52 3.53
N PRO A 103 6.91 -26.52 2.31
CA PRO A 103 6.11 -25.43 1.72
C PRO A 103 4.68 -25.45 2.26
N ASN A 104 4.06 -24.28 2.40
CA ASN A 104 2.66 -24.11 2.84
C ASN A 104 1.95 -23.14 1.89
N GLY A 105 0.62 -23.02 1.98
CA GLY A 105 -0.15 -22.09 1.14
C GLY A 105 -0.02 -22.45 -0.34
N SER A 106 -0.15 -23.75 -0.64
CA SER A 106 0.24 -24.33 -1.91
C SER A 106 -0.78 -25.30 -2.46
N VAL A 107 -0.81 -25.41 -3.78
CA VAL A 107 -1.47 -26.47 -4.54
C VAL A 107 -0.40 -27.46 -4.96
N TYR A 108 -0.56 -28.71 -4.53
CA TYR A 108 0.29 -29.82 -4.89
C TYR A 108 -0.40 -30.56 -6.04
N ALA A 109 -0.07 -30.19 -7.28
CA ALA A 109 -0.67 -30.81 -8.47
C ALA A 109 -0.14 -32.24 -8.65
N PHE A 110 1.17 -32.39 -8.48
CA PHE A 110 1.91 -33.64 -8.44
C PHE A 110 3.21 -33.34 -7.70
N TRP A 111 3.15 -33.14 -6.38
CA TRP A 111 4.37 -32.80 -5.65
C TRP A 111 5.23 -34.06 -5.50
N ASP A 112 6.38 -34.05 -6.17
CA ASP A 112 7.45 -35.06 -6.16
C ASP A 112 8.76 -34.43 -6.69
N ASP A 113 9.87 -35.16 -6.65
CA ASP A 113 11.19 -34.73 -7.16
C ASP A 113 11.20 -34.81 -8.71
N LEU A 114 10.65 -33.77 -9.34
CA LEU A 114 10.47 -33.68 -10.79
C LEU A 114 11.56 -32.82 -11.44
N VAL A 115 12.02 -33.27 -12.60
CA VAL A 115 13.02 -32.55 -13.38
C VAL A 115 12.43 -32.11 -14.72
N VAL A 116 12.66 -30.84 -15.06
CA VAL A 116 12.36 -30.29 -16.39
C VAL A 116 13.63 -30.38 -17.24
N ASP A 117 13.80 -31.50 -17.95
CA ASP A 117 14.92 -31.75 -18.85
C ASP A 117 14.71 -31.16 -20.26
N ALA A 118 15.56 -31.53 -21.21
CA ALA A 118 15.49 -31.01 -22.59
C ALA A 118 14.23 -31.46 -23.37
N GLU A 119 13.50 -32.46 -22.87
CA GLU A 119 12.26 -32.97 -23.48
C GLU A 119 11.00 -32.48 -22.72
N ALA A 120 11.19 -31.73 -21.64
CA ALA A 120 10.13 -31.25 -20.77
C ALA A 120 10.04 -29.71 -20.80
N SER A 121 8.92 -29.17 -20.36
CA SER A 121 8.72 -27.73 -20.24
C SER A 121 7.56 -27.38 -19.32
N VAL A 122 7.53 -26.15 -18.82
CA VAL A 122 6.41 -25.66 -18.00
C VAL A 122 5.73 -24.49 -18.70
N TRP A 123 4.41 -24.55 -18.77
CA TRP A 123 3.59 -23.61 -19.53
C TRP A 123 2.50 -23.01 -18.66
N THR A 124 2.11 -21.79 -19.00
CA THR A 124 0.93 -21.13 -18.46
C THR A 124 -0.02 -20.72 -19.58
N GLY A 125 -1.26 -20.43 -19.23
CA GLY A 125 -2.26 -19.95 -20.18
C GLY A 125 -3.43 -19.30 -19.46
N THR A 126 -4.17 -18.45 -20.17
CA THR A 126 -5.45 -17.93 -19.68
C THR A 126 -6.47 -18.09 -20.78
N ASP A 127 -7.64 -18.62 -20.44
CA ASP A 127 -8.78 -18.69 -21.35
C ASP A 127 -10.08 -18.22 -20.70
N GLY A 128 -11.15 -18.23 -21.49
CA GLY A 128 -12.45 -17.71 -21.08
C GLY A 128 -12.52 -16.18 -21.10
N VAL A 129 -13.62 -15.65 -20.56
CA VAL A 129 -13.89 -14.21 -20.47
C VAL A 129 -14.35 -13.87 -19.06
N ALA A 130 -13.92 -12.72 -18.54
CA ALA A 130 -14.33 -12.31 -17.19
C ALA A 130 -15.86 -12.21 -17.13
N PRO A 131 -16.54 -12.69 -16.06
CA PRO A 131 -16.02 -13.18 -14.77
C PRO A 131 -15.72 -14.70 -14.70
N ASN A 132 -15.63 -15.41 -15.81
CA ASN A 132 -15.45 -16.87 -15.84
C ASN A 132 -14.16 -17.27 -16.57
N ARG A 133 -13.06 -16.56 -16.30
CA ARG A 133 -11.74 -16.92 -16.84
C ARG A 133 -11.17 -18.14 -16.11
N ARG A 134 -10.31 -18.85 -16.81
CA ARG A 134 -9.48 -19.92 -16.24
C ARG A 134 -8.00 -19.61 -16.44
N PHE A 135 -7.20 -19.91 -15.44
CA PHE A 135 -5.75 -19.81 -15.50
C PHE A 135 -5.16 -21.21 -15.42
N ILE A 136 -4.26 -21.53 -16.35
CA ILE A 136 -3.67 -22.85 -16.56
C ILE A 136 -2.20 -22.79 -16.17
N VAL A 137 -1.73 -23.81 -15.45
CA VAL A 137 -0.32 -24.12 -15.21
C VAL A 137 -0.09 -25.59 -15.56
N GLU A 138 0.83 -25.86 -16.48
CA GLU A 138 1.08 -27.18 -17.05
C GLU A 138 2.56 -27.55 -16.94
N TRP A 139 2.85 -28.68 -16.30
CA TRP A 139 4.14 -29.36 -16.32
C TRP A 139 4.11 -30.41 -17.41
N ARG A 140 4.68 -30.09 -18.58
CA ARG A 140 4.60 -30.91 -19.78
C ARG A 140 5.78 -31.86 -19.88
N ASN A 141 5.49 -33.16 -19.94
CA ASN A 141 6.45 -34.24 -20.17
C ASN A 141 7.64 -34.29 -19.18
N VAL A 142 7.39 -33.89 -17.94
CA VAL A 142 8.40 -33.87 -16.85
C VAL A 142 8.75 -35.29 -16.40
N THR A 143 9.99 -35.50 -15.96
CA THR A 143 10.49 -36.81 -15.50
C THR A 143 10.59 -36.84 -13.98
N LEU A 144 10.25 -37.97 -13.35
CA LEU A 144 10.60 -38.17 -11.94
C LEU A 144 12.07 -38.57 -11.84
N LYS A 145 12.82 -37.88 -10.98
CA LYS A 145 14.25 -38.15 -10.77
C LYS A 145 14.49 -39.49 -10.08
N SER A 146 13.62 -39.84 -9.14
CA SER A 146 13.70 -41.07 -8.34
C SER A 146 13.33 -42.33 -9.14
N VAL A 147 12.63 -42.18 -10.27
CA VAL A 147 12.18 -43.27 -11.15
C VAL A 147 12.55 -42.96 -12.61
N PRO A 148 13.82 -43.17 -13.02
CA PRO A 148 14.27 -42.86 -14.38
C PRO A 148 13.45 -43.58 -15.45
N GLY A 149 13.09 -42.85 -16.51
CA GLY A 149 12.26 -43.35 -17.60
C GLY A 149 10.76 -43.19 -17.36
N SER A 150 10.35 -42.65 -16.21
CA SER A 150 8.98 -42.18 -16.01
C SER A 150 8.80 -40.77 -16.55
N ARG A 151 7.68 -40.53 -17.24
CA ARG A 151 7.32 -39.19 -17.71
C ARG A 151 5.82 -38.98 -17.56
N LEU A 152 5.44 -37.77 -17.16
CA LEU A 152 4.04 -37.40 -17.06
C LEU A 152 3.83 -35.96 -17.48
N THR A 153 2.57 -35.64 -17.76
CA THR A 153 2.11 -34.27 -17.86
C THR A 153 1.05 -34.01 -16.80
N ALA A 154 1.26 -32.97 -15.98
CA ALA A 154 0.33 -32.54 -14.95
C ALA A 154 -0.15 -31.12 -15.25
N GLU A 155 -1.42 -30.84 -14.99
CA GLU A 155 -2.03 -29.54 -15.21
C GLU A 155 -2.89 -29.13 -14.03
N VAL A 156 -2.77 -27.87 -13.64
CA VAL A 156 -3.65 -27.18 -12.71
C VAL A 156 -4.44 -26.14 -13.50
N VAL A 157 -5.76 -26.13 -13.31
CA VAL A 157 -6.66 -25.10 -13.84
C VAL A 157 -7.38 -24.42 -12.70
N PHE A 158 -7.15 -23.12 -12.56
CA PHE A 158 -7.83 -22.26 -11.61
C PHE A 158 -8.99 -21.52 -12.28
N GLY A 159 -10.18 -21.57 -11.71
CA GLY A 159 -11.30 -20.70 -12.09
C GLY A 159 -11.32 -19.40 -11.28
N GLU A 160 -11.77 -18.30 -11.89
CA GLU A 160 -12.08 -17.04 -11.18
C GLU A 160 -13.05 -17.21 -10.00
N ASN A 161 -13.82 -18.31 -10.01
CA ASN A 161 -14.79 -18.68 -8.99
C ASN A 161 -14.22 -19.54 -7.85
N GLY A 162 -12.92 -19.82 -7.84
CA GLY A 162 -12.24 -20.60 -6.80
C GLY A 162 -12.29 -22.12 -6.97
N VAL A 163 -12.84 -22.61 -8.08
CA VAL A 163 -12.71 -24.03 -8.45
C VAL A 163 -11.30 -24.31 -8.95
N ILE A 164 -10.72 -25.43 -8.51
CA ILE A 164 -9.39 -25.91 -8.96
C ILE A 164 -9.58 -27.28 -9.60
N LEU A 165 -9.02 -27.48 -10.79
CA LEU A 165 -8.92 -28.81 -11.43
C LEU A 165 -7.47 -29.25 -11.45
N LEU A 166 -7.21 -30.50 -11.02
CA LEU A 166 -5.94 -31.18 -11.21
C LEU A 166 -6.12 -32.25 -12.28
N GLN A 167 -5.32 -32.21 -13.35
CA GLN A 167 -5.49 -33.05 -14.53
C GLN A 167 -4.16 -33.67 -14.96
N TYR A 168 -4.21 -34.83 -15.61
CA TYR A 168 -3.02 -35.61 -15.91
C TYR A 168 -3.09 -36.26 -17.30
N ARG A 169 -1.92 -36.42 -17.92
CA ARG A 169 -1.71 -37.17 -19.15
C ARG A 169 -0.43 -37.99 -19.13
N GLY A 170 -0.45 -39.14 -19.81
CA GLY A 170 0.71 -40.02 -19.99
C GLY A 170 1.04 -40.80 -18.72
N LEU A 171 0.05 -41.43 -18.09
CA LEU A 171 0.24 -42.16 -16.83
C LEU A 171 0.30 -43.67 -17.08
N ASP A 172 1.43 -44.17 -17.57
CA ASP A 172 1.63 -45.56 -17.97
C ASP A 172 1.96 -46.48 -16.78
N GLN A 173 2.68 -45.99 -15.78
CA GLN A 173 3.18 -46.79 -14.64
C GLN A 173 2.75 -46.25 -13.26
N PRO A 174 2.88 -47.05 -12.18
CA PRO A 174 2.42 -46.63 -10.84
C PRO A 174 3.02 -45.32 -10.33
N ALA A 175 4.30 -45.06 -10.64
CA ALA A 175 4.98 -43.82 -10.25
C ALA A 175 4.29 -42.59 -10.86
N GLU A 176 4.03 -42.61 -12.17
CA GLU A 176 3.29 -41.55 -12.88
C GLU A 176 1.85 -41.42 -12.37
N ARG A 177 1.25 -42.51 -11.88
CA ARG A 177 -0.07 -42.51 -11.24
C ARG A 177 -0.09 -41.99 -9.80
N GLY A 178 1.04 -41.51 -9.28
CA GLY A 178 1.15 -40.85 -7.97
C GLY A 178 1.65 -41.74 -6.82
N ALA A 179 2.25 -42.91 -7.11
CA ALA A 179 2.74 -43.83 -6.07
C ALA A 179 3.81 -43.23 -5.13
N THR A 180 4.42 -42.10 -5.49
CA THR A 180 5.44 -41.38 -4.71
C THR A 180 5.09 -39.91 -4.48
N ALA A 181 3.97 -39.45 -5.04
CA ALA A 181 3.61 -38.04 -5.08
C ALA A 181 2.56 -37.67 -4.04
N LEU A 182 2.54 -36.40 -3.66
CA LEU A 182 1.45 -35.77 -2.93
C LEU A 182 0.57 -34.95 -3.88
N VAL A 183 -0.75 -35.17 -3.80
CA VAL A 183 -1.76 -34.41 -4.54
C VAL A 183 -2.77 -33.83 -3.55
N GLY A 184 -2.91 -32.51 -3.54
CA GLY A 184 -3.76 -31.83 -2.56
C GLY A 184 -3.56 -30.33 -2.50
N VAL A 185 -4.14 -29.71 -1.48
CA VAL A 185 -4.03 -28.27 -1.20
C VAL A 185 -3.84 -28.03 0.29
N GLU A 186 -3.14 -26.95 0.64
CA GLU A 186 -2.86 -26.59 2.03
C GLU A 186 -2.83 -25.07 2.23
N ASN A 187 -3.28 -24.63 3.40
CA ASN A 187 -3.31 -23.22 3.77
C ASN A 187 -1.93 -22.66 4.13
N ALA A 188 -1.82 -21.33 4.22
CA ALA A 188 -0.52 -20.65 4.37
C ALA A 188 0.24 -20.97 5.67
N ASP A 189 -0.46 -21.30 6.75
CA ASP A 189 0.14 -21.62 8.05
C ASP A 189 0.32 -23.14 8.29
N GLY A 190 -0.11 -23.98 7.36
CA GLY A 190 0.08 -25.43 7.43
C GLY A 190 -0.78 -26.12 8.49
N THR A 191 -1.92 -25.52 8.85
CA THR A 191 -2.86 -26.07 9.84
C THR A 191 -4.10 -26.70 9.22
N SER A 192 -4.34 -26.47 7.92
CA SER A 192 -5.49 -26.98 7.17
C SER A 192 -5.05 -27.46 5.80
N ALA A 193 -5.37 -28.70 5.45
CA ALA A 193 -5.04 -29.28 4.16
C ALA A 193 -6.09 -30.31 3.73
N PHE A 194 -6.35 -30.34 2.43
CA PHE A 194 -7.09 -31.42 1.79
C PHE A 194 -6.13 -32.30 0.99
N VAL A 195 -6.03 -33.58 1.35
CA VAL A 195 -5.21 -34.59 0.65
C VAL A 195 -6.11 -35.43 -0.25
N TRP A 196 -5.84 -35.40 -1.55
CA TRP A 196 -6.49 -36.29 -2.51
C TRP A 196 -5.77 -37.65 -2.61
N SER A 197 -4.45 -37.62 -2.69
CA SER A 197 -3.58 -38.80 -2.84
C SER A 197 -2.23 -38.51 -2.17
N GLU A 198 -1.68 -39.50 -1.47
CA GLU A 198 -0.35 -39.43 -0.88
C GLU A 198 0.32 -40.79 -1.04
N ASN A 199 1.40 -40.86 -1.82
CA ASN A 199 2.15 -42.11 -2.08
C ASN A 199 1.25 -43.27 -2.57
N GLU A 200 0.25 -42.95 -3.41
CA GLU A 200 -0.76 -43.89 -3.89
C GLU A 200 -0.96 -43.74 -5.40
N ALA A 201 -0.93 -44.85 -6.14
CA ALA A 201 -1.18 -44.91 -7.58
C ALA A 201 -2.67 -44.75 -7.90
N LYS A 202 -3.22 -43.55 -7.67
CA LYS A 202 -4.65 -43.23 -7.73
C LYS A 202 -5.04 -42.38 -8.94
N LEU A 203 -4.07 -41.75 -9.59
CA LEU A 203 -4.32 -40.86 -10.72
C LEU A 203 -4.53 -41.65 -12.01
N SER A 204 -5.26 -41.07 -12.96
CA SER A 204 -5.56 -41.68 -14.26
C SER A 204 -5.71 -40.61 -15.34
N ASP A 205 -5.33 -40.96 -16.57
CA ASP A 205 -5.68 -40.18 -17.77
C ASP A 205 -7.19 -39.94 -17.89
N GLY A 206 -7.57 -38.80 -18.45
CA GLY A 206 -8.96 -38.48 -18.78
C GLY A 206 -9.87 -38.14 -17.59
N VAL A 207 -9.35 -38.16 -16.36
CA VAL A 207 -10.08 -37.78 -15.14
C VAL A 207 -9.40 -36.58 -14.48
N ALA A 208 -10.19 -35.58 -14.12
CA ALA A 208 -9.74 -34.45 -13.33
C ALA A 208 -10.23 -34.53 -11.88
N VAL A 209 -9.37 -34.13 -10.94
CA VAL A 209 -9.74 -33.91 -9.54
C VAL A 209 -10.25 -32.49 -9.40
N ARG A 210 -11.55 -32.33 -9.12
CA ARG A 210 -12.20 -31.04 -8.92
C ARG A 210 -12.24 -30.69 -7.43
N LEU A 211 -11.37 -29.79 -7.02
CA LEU A 211 -11.29 -29.21 -5.68
C LEU A 211 -12.11 -27.92 -5.62
N HIS A 212 -12.89 -27.76 -4.55
CA HIS A 212 -13.70 -26.57 -4.30
C HIS A 212 -14.15 -26.48 -2.84
N VAL A 213 -14.61 -25.30 -2.44
CA VAL A 213 -15.31 -25.09 -1.16
C VAL A 213 -16.82 -25.06 -1.43
N PRO A 214 -17.62 -25.99 -0.89
CA PRO A 214 -19.07 -26.00 -1.09
C PRO A 214 -19.76 -24.77 -0.50
N GLY A 215 -20.91 -24.40 -1.05
CA GLY A 215 -21.75 -23.31 -0.51
C GLY A 215 -21.14 -21.91 -0.62
N THR A 216 -20.09 -21.72 -1.42
CA THR A 216 -19.41 -20.42 -1.60
C THR A 216 -19.71 -19.78 -2.95
N ALA A 217 -19.57 -18.47 -3.02
CA ALA A 217 -19.61 -17.64 -4.21
C ALA A 217 -18.52 -16.55 -4.10
N ILE A 218 -18.28 -15.80 -5.17
CA ILE A 218 -17.34 -14.68 -5.17
C ILE A 218 -18.10 -13.37 -5.31
N ALA A 219 -17.92 -12.45 -4.37
CA ALA A 219 -18.37 -11.08 -4.50
C ALA A 219 -17.21 -10.21 -4.98
N ARG A 220 -17.43 -9.42 -6.03
CA ARG A 220 -16.51 -8.38 -6.48
C ARG A 220 -17.28 -7.11 -6.83
N GLY A 221 -16.63 -5.97 -6.86
CA GLY A 221 -17.29 -4.73 -7.25
C GLY A 221 -16.39 -3.53 -7.11
N ARG A 222 -16.96 -2.35 -7.37
CA ARG A 222 -16.32 -1.05 -7.24
C ARG A 222 -16.96 -0.21 -6.14
N ILE A 223 -16.12 0.44 -5.34
CA ILE A 223 -16.54 1.44 -4.36
C ILE A 223 -16.13 2.83 -4.85
N THR A 224 -17.13 3.70 -5.01
CA THR A 224 -16.97 5.04 -5.58
C THR A 224 -17.62 6.11 -4.71
N ASP A 225 -17.22 7.35 -4.94
CA ASP A 225 -17.86 8.54 -4.39
C ASP A 225 -19.03 8.96 -5.29
N ALA A 226 -20.23 9.07 -4.74
CA ALA A 226 -21.44 9.38 -5.51
C ALA A 226 -21.45 10.83 -6.06
N ASN A 227 -20.67 11.74 -5.50
CA ASN A 227 -20.60 13.13 -5.97
C ASN A 227 -19.66 13.26 -7.19
N THR A 228 -18.56 12.51 -7.18
CA THR A 228 -17.46 12.70 -8.14
C THR A 228 -17.23 11.52 -9.09
N GLY A 229 -17.79 10.35 -8.79
CA GLY A 229 -17.51 9.10 -9.49
C GLY A 229 -16.09 8.55 -9.25
N ARG A 230 -15.29 9.19 -8.40
CA ARG A 230 -13.92 8.77 -8.09
C ARG A 230 -13.91 7.54 -7.19
N TYR A 231 -12.86 6.73 -7.31
CA TYR A 231 -12.67 5.55 -6.47
C TYR A 231 -12.37 5.91 -5.02
N LEU A 232 -12.99 5.20 -4.08
CA LEU A 232 -12.78 5.36 -2.64
C LEU A 232 -11.96 4.18 -2.10
N TYR A 233 -10.64 4.27 -2.26
CA TYR A 233 -9.70 3.19 -1.91
C TYR A 233 -9.48 3.02 -0.39
N SER A 234 -9.89 3.97 0.44
CA SER A 234 -9.88 3.82 1.91
C SER A 234 -11.06 2.98 2.43
N ALA A 235 -12.01 2.63 1.57
CA ALA A 235 -13.12 1.76 1.96
C ALA A 235 -12.62 0.33 2.23
N LYS A 236 -13.29 -0.33 3.18
CA LYS A 236 -13.07 -1.73 3.56
C LYS A 236 -14.34 -2.52 3.27
N VAL A 237 -14.18 -3.75 2.80
CA VAL A 237 -15.30 -4.66 2.53
C VAL A 237 -15.12 -5.91 3.37
N SER A 238 -16.17 -6.33 4.06
CA SER A 238 -16.15 -7.52 4.91
C SER A 238 -17.37 -8.41 4.71
N THR A 239 -17.24 -9.68 5.07
CA THR A 239 -18.31 -10.67 5.12
C THR A 239 -18.08 -11.62 6.28
N THR A 240 -19.13 -12.36 6.67
CA THR A 240 -19.01 -13.49 7.58
C THR A 240 -19.19 -14.77 6.78
N LEU A 241 -18.17 -15.62 6.80
CA LEU A 241 -18.16 -16.91 6.12
C LEU A 241 -17.81 -18.00 7.14
N GLY A 242 -18.70 -18.98 7.34
CA GLY A 242 -18.45 -20.08 8.29
C GLY A 242 -18.25 -19.62 9.74
N GLY A 243 -18.91 -18.52 10.15
CA GLY A 243 -18.73 -17.91 11.46
C GLY A 243 -17.46 -17.07 11.62
N ARG A 244 -16.60 -16.99 10.59
CA ARG A 244 -15.39 -16.15 10.57
C ARG A 244 -15.64 -14.87 9.79
N THR A 245 -15.30 -13.72 10.37
CA THR A 245 -15.28 -12.46 9.62
C THR A 245 -14.03 -12.40 8.75
N THR A 246 -14.21 -12.22 7.45
CA THR A 246 -13.14 -11.90 6.49
C THR A 246 -13.32 -10.48 6.01
N SER A 247 -12.22 -9.76 5.83
CA SER A 247 -12.22 -8.41 5.28
C SER A 247 -11.13 -8.26 4.22
N THR A 248 -11.39 -7.39 3.25
CA THR A 248 -10.44 -6.98 2.22
C THR A 248 -10.51 -5.46 2.06
N SER A 249 -9.38 -4.85 1.69
CA SER A 249 -9.33 -3.44 1.33
C SER A 249 -9.73 -3.25 -0.13
N VAL A 250 -10.33 -2.10 -0.42
CA VAL A 250 -10.57 -1.69 -1.80
C VAL A 250 -9.23 -1.29 -2.43
N ASP A 251 -8.99 -1.73 -3.66
CA ASP A 251 -7.79 -1.33 -4.38
C ASP A 251 -7.96 0.00 -5.09
N TYR A 252 -6.90 0.44 -5.75
CA TYR A 252 -6.85 1.75 -6.36
C TYR A 252 -7.79 2.00 -7.53
N LEU A 253 -8.25 0.93 -8.18
CA LEU A 253 -9.30 1.00 -9.20
C LEU A 253 -10.69 1.02 -8.55
N GLY A 254 -10.73 1.22 -7.24
CA GLY A 254 -11.92 1.11 -6.43
C GLY A 254 -12.41 -0.32 -6.31
N THR A 255 -11.64 -1.34 -6.73
CA THR A 255 -12.15 -2.70 -6.83
C THR A 255 -11.85 -3.54 -5.60
N TYR A 256 -12.77 -4.43 -5.27
CA TYR A 256 -12.59 -5.43 -4.23
C TYR A 256 -13.02 -6.80 -4.73
N GLN A 257 -12.55 -7.85 -4.06
CA GLN A 257 -13.00 -9.22 -4.26
C GLN A 257 -12.91 -9.99 -2.94
N LEU A 258 -13.94 -10.76 -2.60
CA LEU A 258 -13.99 -11.63 -1.42
C LEU A 258 -14.84 -12.88 -1.69
N GLU A 259 -14.50 -13.97 -1.01
CA GLU A 259 -15.33 -15.18 -0.96
C GLU A 259 -16.50 -14.95 0.01
N VAL A 260 -17.71 -15.29 -0.41
CA VAL A 260 -18.97 -15.08 0.34
C VAL A 260 -19.79 -16.37 0.38
N SER A 261 -20.76 -16.46 1.29
CA SER A 261 -21.73 -17.56 1.28
C SER A 261 -22.63 -17.46 0.04
N ALA A 262 -22.86 -18.57 -0.66
CA ALA A 262 -23.80 -18.61 -1.78
C ALA A 262 -25.26 -18.49 -1.32
N THR A 263 -25.60 -18.88 -0.09
CA THR A 263 -26.97 -18.82 0.43
C THR A 263 -27.35 -17.46 1.01
N ASP A 264 -26.37 -16.69 1.47
CA ASP A 264 -26.52 -15.28 1.90
C ASP A 264 -25.23 -14.52 1.55
N PRO A 265 -25.03 -14.14 0.27
CA PRO A 265 -23.83 -13.45 -0.23
C PRO A 265 -23.80 -11.98 0.19
N ARG A 266 -23.87 -11.77 1.51
CA ARG A 266 -23.92 -10.46 2.14
C ARG A 266 -22.53 -9.93 2.37
N ILE A 267 -22.34 -8.65 2.09
CA ILE A 267 -21.13 -7.91 2.42
C ILE A 267 -21.46 -6.63 3.17
N THR A 268 -20.54 -6.19 4.01
CA THR A 268 -20.56 -4.88 4.66
C THR A 268 -19.44 -4.05 4.08
N VAL A 269 -19.77 -2.88 3.55
CA VAL A 269 -18.82 -1.88 3.07
C VAL A 269 -18.75 -0.77 4.11
N SER A 270 -17.55 -0.47 4.58
CA SER A 270 -17.29 0.60 5.55
C SER A 270 -16.33 1.63 4.96
N LEU A 271 -16.60 2.90 5.23
CA LEU A 271 -15.75 4.04 4.87
C LEU A 271 -15.69 4.97 6.08
N ASP A 272 -14.49 5.41 6.44
CA ASP A 272 -14.32 6.28 7.60
C ASP A 272 -15.13 7.58 7.44
N GLY A 273 -15.76 8.01 8.53
CA GLY A 273 -16.68 9.16 8.53
C GLY A 273 -18.06 8.88 7.90
N SER A 274 -18.33 7.66 7.42
CA SER A 274 -19.63 7.26 6.85
C SER A 274 -20.22 6.04 7.58
N PRO A 275 -21.56 5.94 7.73
CA PRO A 275 -22.19 4.73 8.25
C PRO A 275 -21.88 3.51 7.35
N PRO A 276 -21.61 2.33 7.92
CA PRO A 276 -21.45 1.12 7.14
C PRO A 276 -22.70 0.76 6.34
N VAL A 277 -22.50 0.23 5.12
CA VAL A 277 -23.57 -0.18 4.22
C VAL A 277 -23.54 -1.68 4.03
N VAL A 278 -24.70 -2.32 4.15
CA VAL A 278 -24.84 -3.76 3.91
C VAL A 278 -25.44 -3.98 2.52
N LEU A 279 -24.76 -4.75 1.68
CA LEU A 279 -25.27 -5.22 0.39
C LEU A 279 -25.62 -6.71 0.51
N ALA A 280 -26.86 -7.07 0.18
CA ALA A 280 -27.37 -8.43 0.28
C ALA A 280 -28.23 -8.76 -0.96
N PRO A 281 -27.65 -9.38 -2.02
CA PRO A 281 -28.35 -9.60 -3.28
C PRO A 281 -29.30 -10.82 -3.27
N GLY A 282 -29.39 -11.56 -2.16
CA GLY A 282 -30.13 -12.83 -2.08
C GLY A 282 -29.28 -14.04 -2.49
N SER A 283 -29.79 -15.26 -2.29
CA SER A 283 -29.06 -16.49 -2.58
C SER A 283 -28.75 -16.66 -4.07
N VAL A 284 -27.60 -17.28 -4.36
CA VAL A 284 -27.11 -17.57 -5.71
C VAL A 284 -26.65 -19.02 -5.82
N PRO A 285 -26.53 -19.57 -7.04
CA PRO A 285 -25.84 -20.84 -7.25
C PRO A 285 -24.40 -20.78 -6.74
N GLU A 286 -23.88 -21.92 -6.27
CA GLU A 286 -22.48 -22.04 -5.86
C GLU A 286 -21.52 -21.67 -6.98
N HIS A 287 -20.36 -21.12 -6.60
CA HIS A 287 -19.29 -20.68 -7.50
C HIS A 287 -19.74 -19.63 -8.53
N THR A 288 -20.82 -18.90 -8.23
CA THR A 288 -21.22 -17.69 -8.98
C THR A 288 -20.29 -16.53 -8.64
N VAL A 289 -19.91 -15.73 -9.64
CA VAL A 289 -19.23 -14.45 -9.44
C VAL A 289 -20.25 -13.31 -9.53
N LEU A 290 -20.49 -12.64 -8.40
CA LEU A 290 -21.41 -11.52 -8.23
C LEU A 290 -20.69 -10.18 -8.41
N THR A 291 -21.35 -9.23 -9.05
CA THR A 291 -20.90 -7.82 -9.09
C THR A 291 -21.76 -6.99 -8.15
N LEU A 292 -21.13 -6.40 -7.12
CA LEU A 292 -21.77 -5.64 -6.05
C LEU A 292 -21.10 -4.26 -5.93
N ASP A 293 -21.46 -3.33 -6.82
CA ASP A 293 -20.94 -1.97 -6.79
C ASP A 293 -21.64 -1.12 -5.72
N HIS A 294 -20.93 -0.15 -5.14
CA HIS A 294 -21.53 0.85 -4.26
C HIS A 294 -20.94 2.24 -4.49
N ALA A 295 -21.80 3.24 -4.43
CA ALA A 295 -21.42 4.64 -4.46
C ALA A 295 -21.82 5.31 -3.13
N PHE A 296 -20.84 5.70 -2.33
CA PHE A 296 -21.07 6.39 -1.06
C PHE A 296 -21.51 7.83 -1.30
N LYS A 297 -22.57 8.25 -0.61
CA LYS A 297 -22.84 9.68 -0.41
C LYS A 297 -21.85 10.21 0.62
N THR A 298 -21.08 11.23 0.26
CA THR A 298 -20.06 11.83 1.13
C THR A 298 -20.30 13.35 1.24
N PRO A 299 -19.87 13.99 2.33
CA PRO A 299 -19.85 15.45 2.41
C PRO A 299 -18.73 16.02 1.52
N ILE A 300 -18.92 17.24 1.04
CA ILE A 300 -17.86 18.03 0.38
C ILE A 300 -17.94 19.41 1.01
N LEU A 301 -16.98 19.72 1.88
CA LEU A 301 -16.90 21.03 2.52
C LEU A 301 -16.01 21.93 1.65
N ASP A 302 -16.62 23.00 1.13
CA ASP A 302 -15.98 23.96 0.25
C ASP A 302 -15.36 25.11 1.04
N PRO A 303 -14.21 25.63 0.59
CA PRO A 303 -13.56 26.76 1.25
C PRO A 303 -14.41 28.02 1.10
N PRO A 304 -14.26 28.98 2.03
CA PRO A 304 -14.90 30.28 1.90
C PRO A 304 -14.46 30.95 0.58
N PRO A 305 -15.37 31.68 -0.09
CA PRO A 305 -15.07 32.26 -1.41
C PRO A 305 -14.07 33.43 -1.36
N ASN A 306 -13.82 33.99 -0.18
CA ASN A 306 -12.92 35.14 0.03
C ASN A 306 -12.00 34.90 1.22
N VAL A 307 -10.86 35.59 1.23
CA VAL A 307 -9.97 35.69 2.40
C VAL A 307 -10.70 36.34 3.58
N LEU A 308 -10.54 35.78 4.77
CA LEU A 308 -11.08 36.33 6.00
C LEU A 308 -10.18 37.48 6.50
N GLU A 309 -10.61 38.71 6.26
CA GLU A 309 -9.91 39.93 6.70
C GLU A 309 -10.30 40.27 8.15
N ILE A 310 -9.32 40.42 9.04
CA ILE A 310 -9.53 40.69 10.47
C ILE A 310 -8.61 41.83 10.90
N THR A 311 -9.12 42.76 11.71
CA THR A 311 -8.33 43.83 12.33
C THR A 311 -8.45 43.76 13.84
N VAL A 312 -7.33 43.80 14.56
CA VAL A 312 -7.28 43.75 16.02
C VAL A 312 -6.22 44.72 16.56
N PRO A 313 -6.48 45.48 17.64
CA PRO A 313 -5.44 46.27 18.29
C PRO A 313 -4.32 45.38 18.85
N ALA A 314 -3.09 45.88 18.86
CA ALA A 314 -1.99 45.22 19.56
C ALA A 314 -2.35 44.98 21.04
N GLY A 315 -2.16 43.76 21.54
CA GLY A 315 -2.60 43.37 22.89
C GLY A 315 -4.07 42.93 23.00
N GLY A 316 -4.85 43.05 21.92
CA GLY A 316 -6.28 42.72 21.89
C GLY A 316 -6.59 41.26 21.56
N LYS A 317 -7.83 40.85 21.82
CA LYS A 317 -8.39 39.56 21.38
C LYS A 317 -9.64 39.82 20.55
N THR A 318 -9.91 38.97 19.55
CA THR A 318 -11.11 39.08 18.73
C THR A 318 -11.56 37.71 18.21
N THR A 319 -12.81 37.63 17.76
CA THR A 319 -13.39 36.44 17.14
C THR A 319 -13.99 36.83 15.79
N ALA A 320 -13.77 36.01 14.78
CA ALA A 320 -14.33 36.17 13.43
C ALA A 320 -14.93 34.85 12.94
N SER A 321 -15.66 34.88 11.82
CA SER A 321 -16.23 33.66 11.24
C SER A 321 -16.10 33.62 9.72
N ALA A 322 -15.78 32.46 9.15
CA ALA A 322 -15.80 32.21 7.72
C ALA A 322 -16.91 31.21 7.32
N PRO A 323 -17.65 31.45 6.23
CA PRO A 323 -18.67 30.52 5.77
C PRO A 323 -18.04 29.27 5.13
N VAL A 324 -18.51 28.09 5.54
CA VAL A 324 -18.14 26.79 4.96
C VAL A 324 -19.40 26.17 4.38
N HIS A 325 -19.43 25.95 3.06
CA HIS A 325 -20.58 25.36 2.37
C HIS A 325 -20.39 23.85 2.20
N ASN A 326 -21.46 23.07 2.37
CA ASN A 326 -21.44 21.64 2.06
C ASN A 326 -22.09 21.38 0.69
N SER A 327 -21.30 21.24 -0.37
CA SER A 327 -21.79 20.86 -1.71
C SER A 327 -21.95 19.35 -1.91
N GLY A 328 -21.60 18.54 -0.91
CA GLY A 328 -21.74 17.09 -0.95
C GLY A 328 -23.16 16.60 -0.73
N THR A 329 -23.33 15.28 -0.80
CA THR A 329 -24.62 14.60 -0.68
C THR A 329 -24.87 13.95 0.68
N ALA A 330 -23.91 14.03 1.61
CA ALA A 330 -24.06 13.60 3.00
C ALA A 330 -23.74 14.74 3.99
N PRO A 331 -24.25 14.66 5.23
CA PRO A 331 -23.89 15.61 6.27
C PRO A 331 -22.38 15.57 6.57
N GLY A 332 -21.77 16.72 6.83
CA GLY A 332 -20.35 16.82 7.12
C GLY A 332 -20.08 17.67 8.36
N SER A 333 -18.95 17.46 9.00
CA SER A 333 -18.45 18.32 10.09
C SER A 333 -16.95 18.52 9.96
N TRP A 334 -16.39 19.36 10.83
CA TRP A 334 -14.96 19.52 10.95
C TRP A 334 -14.51 19.69 12.39
N THR A 335 -13.22 19.43 12.60
CA THR A 335 -12.48 19.71 13.82
C THR A 335 -11.26 20.56 13.48
N THR A 336 -10.87 21.44 14.40
CA THR A 336 -9.63 22.21 14.29
C THR A 336 -8.43 21.28 14.38
N VAL A 337 -7.46 21.41 13.47
CA VAL A 337 -6.26 20.56 13.56
C VAL A 337 -4.94 21.31 13.57
N ARG A 338 -4.80 22.53 13.01
CA ARG A 338 -3.63 23.43 13.21
C ARG A 338 -3.69 24.71 12.36
N GLU A 339 -2.79 25.65 12.63
CA GLU A 339 -2.61 26.88 11.86
C GLU A 339 -1.39 26.87 10.90
N ILE A 340 -1.47 27.65 9.80
CA ILE A 340 -0.45 27.72 8.75
C ILE A 340 0.09 29.15 8.69
N ALA A 341 1.40 29.34 8.88
CA ALA A 341 2.06 30.61 8.61
C ALA A 341 2.24 30.81 7.08
N GLY A 342 1.90 31.99 6.54
CA GLY A 342 2.17 32.33 5.13
C GLY A 342 0.94 32.43 4.21
N GLY A 343 -0.27 32.14 4.70
CA GLY A 343 -1.53 32.65 4.14
C GLY A 343 -1.99 32.13 2.78
N SER A 344 -1.44 31.02 2.27
CA SER A 344 -1.99 30.38 1.07
C SER A 344 -3.13 29.42 1.44
N THR A 345 -4.22 29.47 0.66
CA THR A 345 -5.26 28.45 0.71
C THR A 345 -4.66 27.16 0.15
N PRO A 346 -4.76 26.01 0.84
CA PRO A 346 -4.31 24.75 0.25
C PRO A 346 -5.03 24.57 -1.09
N PRO A 347 -4.30 24.40 -2.20
CA PRO A 347 -4.93 24.28 -3.49
C PRO A 347 -5.82 23.03 -3.53
N ARG A 348 -7.02 23.16 -4.10
CA ARG A 348 -7.91 22.01 -4.37
C ARG A 348 -7.11 20.99 -5.18
N PRO A 349 -7.17 19.67 -4.88
CA PRO A 349 -6.42 18.67 -5.64
C PRO A 349 -6.78 18.75 -7.13
N GLY A 350 -5.90 19.35 -7.91
CA GLY A 350 -6.06 19.62 -9.33
C GLY A 350 -5.14 18.69 -10.10
N ALA A 351 -5.74 17.77 -10.85
CA ALA A 351 -5.10 16.83 -11.76
C ALA A 351 -4.26 15.69 -11.13
N SER A 352 -4.41 14.51 -11.72
CA SER A 352 -3.55 13.35 -11.51
C SER A 352 -2.19 13.61 -12.16
N GLY A 353 -1.20 14.07 -11.38
CA GLY A 353 0.19 14.27 -11.82
C GLY A 353 0.97 15.22 -10.91
N PRO A 354 2.31 15.25 -11.03
CA PRO A 354 3.12 16.22 -10.30
C PRO A 354 2.87 17.65 -10.83
N LEU A 355 2.93 18.65 -9.95
CA LEU A 355 2.90 20.08 -10.30
C LEU A 355 4.04 20.44 -11.25
N ARG A 356 5.19 19.77 -11.08
CA ARG A 356 6.43 19.99 -11.83
C ARG A 356 7.16 18.66 -11.94
N SER A 357 7.78 18.39 -13.08
CA SER A 357 8.64 17.24 -13.26
C SER A 357 9.73 17.53 -14.29
N TRP A 358 10.97 17.14 -14.02
CA TRP A 358 12.10 17.32 -14.93
C TRP A 358 13.19 16.26 -14.72
N ASP A 359 13.97 15.99 -15.78
CA ASP A 359 15.09 15.04 -15.76
C ASP A 359 16.34 15.71 -15.17
N PRO A 360 16.88 15.23 -14.03
CA PRO A 360 18.08 15.82 -13.41
C PRO A 360 19.34 15.70 -14.27
N LYS A 361 19.38 14.79 -15.25
CA LYS A 361 20.50 14.71 -16.20
C LYS A 361 20.62 15.93 -17.08
N ALA A 362 19.51 16.59 -17.40
CA ALA A 362 19.51 17.86 -18.14
C ALA A 362 20.28 18.96 -17.39
N SER A 363 20.38 18.83 -16.06
CA SER A 363 21.10 19.73 -15.15
C SER A 363 22.51 19.21 -14.80
N GLY A 364 22.97 18.14 -15.46
CA GLY A 364 24.26 17.51 -15.22
C GLY A 364 24.34 16.72 -13.90
N VAL A 365 23.21 16.26 -13.37
CA VAL A 365 23.15 15.39 -12.18
C VAL A 365 22.79 13.97 -12.65
N GLU A 366 23.79 13.11 -12.79
CA GLU A 366 23.60 11.73 -13.28
C GLU A 366 22.81 10.85 -12.32
N LYS A 367 22.99 11.08 -11.01
CA LYS A 367 22.30 10.35 -9.93
C LYS A 367 22.19 11.23 -8.70
N SER A 368 20.98 11.31 -8.15
CA SER A 368 20.71 11.89 -6.83
C SER A 368 20.38 10.79 -5.81
N TYR A 369 20.66 11.04 -4.54
CA TYR A 369 20.20 10.21 -3.42
C TYR A 369 19.38 10.97 -2.39
N GLY A 370 19.29 12.29 -2.51
CA GLY A 370 18.59 13.14 -1.56
C GLY A 370 18.02 14.34 -2.28
N VAL A 371 16.90 14.82 -1.77
CA VAL A 371 16.27 16.05 -2.24
C VAL A 371 16.00 16.89 -1.00
N ALA A 372 16.28 18.19 -1.07
CA ALA A 372 15.86 19.14 -0.06
C ALA A 372 15.34 20.43 -0.72
N GLU A 373 14.52 21.18 -0.01
CA GLU A 373 14.08 22.51 -0.39
C GLU A 373 14.59 23.50 0.65
N LEU A 374 15.27 24.56 0.20
CA LEU A 374 15.75 25.62 1.08
C LEU A 374 15.63 26.97 0.37
N ASN A 375 14.80 27.85 0.93
CA ASN A 375 14.57 29.21 0.43
C ASN A 375 14.03 29.26 -1.01
N GLY A 376 13.20 28.29 -1.39
CA GLY A 376 12.60 28.14 -2.71
C GLY A 376 13.52 27.49 -3.75
N ASP A 377 14.75 27.11 -3.38
CA ASP A 377 15.65 26.38 -4.27
C ASP A 377 15.68 24.88 -3.90
N VAL A 378 15.80 24.04 -4.93
CA VAL A 378 15.90 22.59 -4.80
C VAL A 378 17.37 22.21 -4.69
N TRP A 379 17.70 21.38 -3.71
CA TRP A 379 19.03 20.85 -3.46
C TRP A 379 19.06 19.35 -3.72
N LEU A 380 20.03 18.91 -4.50
CA LEU A 380 20.25 17.50 -4.82
C LEU A 380 21.60 17.05 -4.26
N SER A 381 21.64 15.86 -3.64
CA SER A 381 22.87 15.23 -3.17
C SER A 381 23.39 14.17 -4.15
N SER A 382 24.69 14.20 -4.41
CA SER A 382 25.37 13.22 -5.27
C SER A 382 26.52 12.56 -4.49
N PRO A 383 26.27 11.42 -3.80
CA PRO A 383 27.28 10.76 -2.98
C PRO A 383 28.50 10.28 -3.76
N SER A 384 28.36 9.90 -5.03
CA SER A 384 29.47 9.44 -5.86
C SER A 384 30.43 10.55 -6.29
N THR A 385 29.98 11.80 -6.24
CA THR A 385 30.79 12.98 -6.63
C THR A 385 31.03 13.92 -5.44
N HIS A 386 30.60 13.55 -4.23
CA HIS A 386 30.75 14.36 -3.02
C HIS A 386 30.19 15.78 -3.19
N GLN A 387 29.03 15.93 -3.85
CA GLN A 387 28.48 17.25 -4.23
C GLN A 387 27.05 17.47 -3.76
N LEU A 388 26.75 18.73 -3.46
CA LEU A 388 25.40 19.28 -3.43
C LEU A 388 25.20 20.19 -4.64
N THR A 389 24.10 20.01 -5.38
CA THR A 389 23.74 20.87 -6.51
C THR A 389 22.52 21.70 -6.13
N ARG A 390 22.61 23.02 -6.25
CA ARG A 390 21.51 23.95 -6.03
C ARG A 390 20.84 24.30 -7.35
N LEU A 391 19.52 24.14 -7.44
CA LEU A 391 18.73 24.39 -8.63
C LEU A 391 17.51 25.27 -8.31
N THR A 392 17.00 25.96 -9.32
CA THR A 392 15.64 26.51 -9.24
C THR A 392 14.60 25.38 -9.25
N PRO A 393 13.33 25.64 -8.88
CA PRO A 393 12.25 24.66 -9.01
C PRO A 393 12.05 24.10 -10.43
N GLU A 394 12.51 24.81 -11.45
CA GLU A 394 12.48 24.42 -12.87
C GLU A 394 13.70 23.59 -13.30
N GLY A 395 14.63 23.26 -12.39
CA GLY A 395 15.81 22.45 -12.69
C GLY A 395 16.99 23.23 -13.26
N VAL A 396 16.99 24.57 -13.18
CA VAL A 396 18.12 25.39 -13.64
C VAL A 396 19.19 25.43 -12.56
N VAL A 397 20.40 24.95 -12.87
CA VAL A 397 21.54 24.97 -11.93
C VAL A 397 21.91 26.41 -11.59
N ARG A 398 22.00 26.70 -10.29
CA ARG A 398 22.55 27.96 -9.77
C ARG A 398 24.03 27.81 -9.43
N ASP A 399 24.34 26.82 -8.60
CA ASP A 399 25.68 26.58 -8.09
C ASP A 399 25.83 25.12 -7.62
N ARG A 400 27.08 24.72 -7.34
CA ARG A 400 27.45 23.41 -6.82
C ARG A 400 28.44 23.58 -5.69
N THR A 401 28.21 22.85 -4.60
CA THR A 401 29.09 22.81 -3.44
C THR A 401 29.75 21.45 -3.36
N THR A 402 31.08 21.43 -3.32
CA THR A 402 31.86 20.20 -3.13
C THR A 402 32.09 19.99 -1.65
N LEU A 403 31.80 18.79 -1.17
CA LEU A 403 32.02 18.34 0.20
C LEU A 403 33.38 17.62 0.30
N PRO A 404 33.94 17.47 1.52
CA PRO A 404 35.11 16.62 1.73
C PRO A 404 34.90 15.18 1.20
N ASP A 405 35.95 14.52 0.71
CA ASP A 405 35.87 13.17 0.12
C ASP A 405 35.39 12.09 1.12
N THR A 406 35.42 12.37 2.42
CA THR A 406 34.87 11.49 3.47
C THR A 406 33.34 11.54 3.54
N GLU A 407 32.70 12.50 2.86
CA GLU A 407 31.28 12.77 2.95
C GLU A 407 30.52 12.19 1.77
N LYS A 408 29.58 11.29 2.05
CA LYS A 408 28.70 10.68 1.06
C LYS A 408 27.25 11.01 1.40
N PRO A 409 26.76 12.20 1.00
CA PRO A 409 25.42 12.64 1.36
C PRO A 409 24.36 11.78 0.65
N ALA A 410 23.67 10.92 1.41
CA ALA A 410 22.54 10.14 0.92
C ALA A 410 21.25 10.99 0.93
N ASP A 411 20.22 10.55 1.65
CA ASP A 411 18.98 11.32 1.78
C ASP A 411 19.22 12.62 2.58
N LEU A 412 18.54 13.69 2.20
CA LEU A 412 18.67 15.01 2.80
C LEU A 412 17.43 15.32 3.65
N ALA A 413 17.62 16.07 4.73
CA ALA A 413 16.56 16.69 5.49
C ALA A 413 16.94 18.12 5.88
N LEU A 414 16.01 19.05 5.75
CA LEU A 414 16.21 20.44 6.18
C LEU A 414 16.21 20.55 7.72
N VAL A 415 17.27 21.12 8.29
CA VAL A 415 17.38 21.40 9.73
C VAL A 415 17.80 22.86 9.93
N GLY A 416 16.81 23.72 10.15
CA GLY A 416 17.03 25.16 10.25
C GLY A 416 17.58 25.73 8.93
N ASP A 417 18.82 26.22 8.93
CA ASP A 417 19.52 26.75 7.75
C ASP A 417 20.55 25.77 7.15
N LYS A 418 20.56 24.51 7.62
CA LYS A 418 21.49 23.47 7.21
C LYS A 418 20.77 22.35 6.49
N LEU A 419 21.49 21.67 5.60
CA LEU A 419 21.05 20.40 5.03
C LEU A 419 21.72 19.28 5.81
N CYS A 420 20.92 18.47 6.49
CA CYS A 420 21.43 17.27 7.17
C CYS A 420 21.22 16.05 6.29
N TYR A 421 22.11 15.08 6.41
CA TYR A 421 22.10 13.90 5.59
C TYR A 421 22.66 12.71 6.32
N VAL A 422 22.19 11.52 5.94
CA VAL A 422 22.84 10.30 6.36
C VAL A 422 24.13 10.15 5.55
N ASN A 423 25.26 10.09 6.24
CA ASN A 423 26.54 9.88 5.60
C ASN A 423 26.69 8.39 5.28
N SER A 424 26.64 8.02 4.01
CA SER A 424 26.51 6.63 3.54
C SER A 424 27.81 5.79 3.65
N SER A 425 28.69 6.09 4.61
CA SER A 425 30.04 5.52 4.67
C SER A 425 30.16 4.15 5.34
N THR A 426 29.10 3.52 5.86
CA THR A 426 29.27 2.27 6.62
C THR A 426 28.25 1.19 6.30
N TYR A 427 28.69 0.20 5.53
CA TYR A 427 28.27 -1.21 5.68
C TYR A 427 28.70 -1.80 7.06
N ASP A 428 29.31 -0.98 7.93
CA ASP A 428 30.04 -1.38 9.14
C ASP A 428 29.48 -0.77 10.46
N GLY A 429 28.14 -0.66 10.62
CA GLY A 429 27.54 -0.65 11.97
C GLY A 429 26.89 0.64 12.52
N GLY A 430 26.10 1.37 11.71
CA GLY A 430 25.25 2.46 12.21
C GLY A 430 24.92 3.53 11.17
N ALA A 431 23.79 4.23 11.33
CA ALA A 431 23.53 5.49 10.62
C ALA A 431 24.16 6.68 11.35
N VAL A 432 24.83 7.56 10.60
CA VAL A 432 25.47 8.79 11.10
C VAL A 432 24.85 9.97 10.36
N ILE A 433 24.35 10.97 11.09
CA ILE A 433 23.76 12.18 10.50
C ILE A 433 24.77 13.32 10.59
N HIS A 434 25.18 13.82 9.42
CA HIS A 434 26.00 15.01 9.28
C HIS A 434 25.14 16.16 8.78
N CYS A 435 25.52 17.39 9.09
CA CYS A 435 24.85 18.58 8.57
C CYS A 435 25.84 19.48 7.89
N VAL A 436 25.44 20.07 6.77
CA VAL A 436 26.28 20.99 6.01
C VAL A 436 25.61 22.34 5.87
N ARG A 437 26.40 23.41 5.96
CA ARG A 437 26.01 24.73 5.48
C ARG A 437 26.15 24.76 3.96
N PRO A 438 25.03 24.70 3.22
CA PRO A 438 25.04 24.23 1.83
C PRO A 438 25.78 25.15 0.85
N LEU A 439 25.96 26.44 1.16
CA LEU A 439 26.74 27.38 0.33
C LEU A 439 28.25 27.36 0.60
N THR A 440 28.66 26.89 1.78
CA THR A 440 30.07 26.92 2.20
C THR A 440 30.73 25.55 2.16
N GLY A 441 29.93 24.48 2.19
CA GLY A 441 30.43 23.11 2.33
C GLY A 441 30.95 22.80 3.74
N GLU A 442 30.76 23.69 4.72
CA GLU A 442 31.15 23.46 6.10
C GLU A 442 30.27 22.36 6.71
N VAL A 443 30.87 21.20 6.98
CA VAL A 443 30.21 20.03 7.56
C VAL A 443 30.38 20.01 9.07
N THR A 444 29.30 19.75 9.79
CA THR A 444 29.26 19.48 11.22
C THR A 444 28.66 18.08 11.46
N PRO A 445 29.38 17.14 12.09
CA PRO A 445 28.77 15.89 12.51
C PRO A 445 27.73 16.18 13.60
N LEU A 446 26.47 15.76 13.39
CA LEU A 446 25.35 16.06 14.28
C LEU A 446 25.04 14.90 15.22
N LEU A 447 25.04 13.67 14.69
CA LEU A 447 24.73 12.43 15.41
C LEU A 447 25.73 11.34 15.01
N THR A 448 26.48 10.82 15.98
CA THR A 448 27.64 9.96 15.71
C THR A 448 27.32 8.48 15.52
N THR A 449 26.22 7.96 16.08
CA THR A 449 25.69 6.61 15.78
C THR A 449 24.23 6.49 16.21
N VAL A 450 23.36 6.04 15.32
CA VAL A 450 22.03 5.48 15.68
C VAL A 450 22.18 3.95 15.76
N PRO A 451 22.39 3.36 16.96
CA PRO A 451 22.83 1.96 17.11
C PRO A 451 21.80 0.92 16.65
N HIS A 452 20.56 1.34 16.43
CA HIS A 452 19.46 0.47 16.01
C HIS A 452 19.32 0.34 14.49
N VAL A 453 20.06 1.15 13.72
CA VAL A 453 20.07 1.13 12.26
C VAL A 453 21.30 0.36 11.80
N VAL A 454 21.11 -0.80 11.17
CA VAL A 454 22.20 -1.75 10.89
C VAL A 454 22.38 -2.00 9.39
N GLY A 455 21.35 -1.71 8.57
CA GLY A 455 21.33 -2.00 7.13
C GLY A 455 21.64 -0.81 6.20
N GLY A 456 21.84 0.38 6.75
CA GLY A 456 21.86 1.62 5.99
C GLY A 456 20.45 2.21 5.84
N THR A 457 20.35 3.53 5.74
CA THR A 457 19.05 4.20 5.71
C THR A 457 18.55 4.40 4.29
N SER A 458 17.28 4.10 4.06
CA SER A 458 16.61 4.39 2.78
C SER A 458 15.86 5.72 2.79
N GLY A 459 15.66 6.36 3.96
CA GLY A 459 15.02 7.68 4.06
C GLY A 459 15.37 8.43 5.34
N LEU A 460 15.34 9.78 5.28
CA LEU A 460 15.58 10.69 6.40
C LEU A 460 14.57 11.83 6.40
N ALA A 461 13.84 12.01 7.50
CA ALA A 461 13.01 13.19 7.75
C ALA A 461 13.36 13.83 9.10
N TYR A 462 13.14 15.14 9.24
CA TYR A 462 13.36 15.86 10.49
C TYR A 462 12.11 16.63 10.89
N ASN A 463 11.68 16.48 12.15
CA ASN A 463 10.60 17.24 12.74
C ASN A 463 11.18 18.37 13.62
N PRO A 464 11.10 19.65 13.19
CA PRO A 464 11.65 20.77 13.95
C PRO A 464 10.83 21.10 15.21
N ALA A 465 9.56 20.69 15.29
CA ALA A 465 8.69 21.04 16.41
C ALA A 465 9.04 20.24 17.68
N SER A 466 9.37 18.97 17.51
CA SER A 466 9.81 18.08 18.59
C SER A 466 11.33 17.86 18.60
N ASP A 467 12.05 18.42 17.62
CA ASP A 467 13.48 18.22 17.38
C ASP A 467 13.83 16.72 17.39
N VAL A 468 13.25 15.96 16.46
CA VAL A 468 13.52 14.53 16.27
C VAL A 468 13.78 14.21 14.81
N PHE A 469 14.61 13.19 14.56
CA PHE A 469 14.83 12.62 13.24
C PHE A 469 14.05 11.32 13.11
N HIS A 470 13.50 11.09 11.93
CA HIS A 470 12.90 9.83 11.51
C HIS A 470 13.80 9.21 10.44
N LEU A 471 14.32 8.01 10.69
CA LEU A 471 15.13 7.26 9.76
C LEU A 471 14.39 6.00 9.33
N ILE A 472 14.48 5.67 8.05
CA ILE A 472 13.94 4.40 7.53
C ILE A 472 15.10 3.45 7.29
N ASP A 473 15.05 2.27 7.92
CA ASP A 473 15.97 1.14 7.69
C ASP A 473 15.15 -0.12 7.42
N ASP A 474 15.36 -0.73 6.26
CA ASP A 474 14.50 -1.77 5.67
C ASP A 474 13.03 -1.37 5.66
N ARG A 475 12.24 -1.76 6.66
CA ARG A 475 10.81 -1.41 6.81
C ARG A 475 10.49 -0.78 8.16
N THR A 476 11.51 -0.41 8.92
CA THR A 476 11.36 0.14 10.26
C THR A 476 11.56 1.64 10.22
N VAL A 477 10.62 2.38 10.79
CA VAL A 477 10.80 3.80 11.11
C VAL A 477 11.44 3.87 12.49
N TRP A 478 12.60 4.53 12.57
CA TRP A 478 13.32 4.82 13.79
C TRP A 478 13.23 6.31 14.10
N THR A 479 12.61 6.68 15.22
CA THR A 479 12.55 8.07 15.68
C THR A 479 13.59 8.31 16.75
N VAL A 480 14.50 9.26 16.54
CA VAL A 480 15.60 9.58 17.47
C VAL A 480 15.66 11.07 17.79
N LYS A 481 16.15 11.39 18.98
CA LYS A 481 16.25 12.78 19.45
C LYS A 481 17.31 13.59 18.69
N GLY A 482 16.96 14.83 18.35
CA GLY A 482 17.85 15.84 17.78
C GLY A 482 18.73 16.55 18.82
N THR A 483 19.38 17.64 18.42
CA THR A 483 20.46 18.28 19.20
C THR A 483 20.01 19.18 20.35
N SER A 484 18.75 19.59 20.40
CA SER A 484 18.20 20.35 21.52
C SER A 484 17.95 19.48 22.75
N HIS A 485 17.92 18.15 22.57
CA HIS A 485 17.76 17.20 23.66
C HIS A 485 19.08 16.94 24.38
N PRO A 486 19.07 16.70 25.71
CA PRO A 486 20.30 16.39 26.46
C PRO A 486 20.90 15.02 26.10
N ASP A 487 20.06 14.10 25.60
CA ASP A 487 20.41 12.74 25.17
C ASP A 487 20.23 12.61 23.64
N VAL A 488 20.98 13.43 22.91
CA VAL A 488 21.05 13.47 21.45
C VAL A 488 21.22 12.07 20.86
N GLY A 489 20.36 11.68 19.93
CA GLY A 489 20.37 10.39 19.25
C GLY A 489 19.70 9.23 20.00
N ALA A 490 19.18 9.45 21.21
CA ALA A 490 18.42 8.43 21.92
C ALA A 490 17.11 8.09 21.19
N LEU A 491 16.74 6.80 21.24
CA LEU A 491 15.50 6.28 20.65
C LEU A 491 14.28 6.87 21.35
N VAL A 492 13.34 7.39 20.55
CA VAL A 492 12.02 7.86 20.99
C VAL A 492 10.98 6.77 20.73
N SER A 493 10.90 6.28 19.49
CA SER A 493 9.99 5.23 19.06
C SER A 493 10.58 4.44 17.90
N SER A 494 10.07 3.23 17.71
CA SER A 494 10.31 2.45 16.49
C SER A 494 9.06 1.67 16.14
N CYS A 495 8.70 1.64 14.86
CA CYS A 495 7.59 0.84 14.37
C CYS A 495 7.89 0.23 13.00
N LEU A 496 7.32 -0.94 12.74
CA LEU A 496 7.39 -1.59 11.44
C LEU A 496 6.28 -1.01 10.56
N ILE A 497 6.63 -0.56 9.36
CA ILE A 497 5.65 -0.06 8.39
C ILE A 497 4.67 -1.18 8.02
N LYS A 498 3.39 -0.96 8.31
CA LYS A 498 2.29 -1.90 8.04
C LYS A 498 1.55 -1.44 6.81
N PHE A 499 2.07 -1.79 5.63
CA PHE A 499 1.41 -1.46 4.38
C PHE A 499 0.04 -2.16 4.27
N SER A 500 -0.90 -1.49 3.61
CA SER A 500 -2.28 -1.96 3.38
C SER A 500 -2.38 -3.29 2.60
N ARG A 501 -1.28 -3.75 1.99
CA ARG A 501 -1.08 -5.09 1.43
C ARG A 501 0.28 -5.64 1.85
N TRP A 502 0.32 -6.86 2.37
CA TRP A 502 1.58 -7.56 2.60
C TRP A 502 2.15 -8.01 1.25
N ASP A 503 3.25 -7.39 0.81
CA ASP A 503 4.01 -7.82 -0.36
C ASP A 503 5.52 -7.75 -0.03
N PRO A 504 6.22 -8.90 -0.08
CA PRO A 504 7.62 -9.01 0.31
C PRO A 504 8.60 -8.26 -0.63
N ASN A 505 8.13 -7.72 -1.75
CA ASN A 505 8.95 -7.01 -2.74
C ASN A 505 8.84 -5.48 -2.65
N TYR A 506 8.24 -4.93 -1.58
CA TYR A 506 8.18 -3.49 -1.34
C TYR A 506 9.32 -3.00 -0.45
N TYR A 507 9.91 -1.87 -0.86
CA TYR A 507 10.96 -1.18 -0.10
C TYR A 507 10.55 0.29 0.09
N PRO A 508 10.37 0.76 1.34
CA PRO A 508 10.21 2.18 1.61
C PRO A 508 11.53 2.89 1.37
N GLU A 509 11.49 3.96 0.60
CA GLU A 509 12.63 4.72 0.13
C GLU A 509 12.25 6.20 0.12
N GLY A 510 13.15 7.08 0.57
CA GLY A 510 12.86 8.49 0.81
C GLY A 510 11.89 8.71 1.98
N ALA A 511 12.15 9.75 2.75
CA ALA A 511 11.21 10.24 3.74
C ALA A 511 11.15 11.76 3.71
N ALA A 512 9.98 12.35 3.93
CA ALA A 512 9.85 13.77 4.15
C ALA A 512 8.95 14.02 5.36
N LEU A 513 9.14 15.15 6.04
CA LEU A 513 8.27 15.52 7.15
C LEU A 513 6.85 15.72 6.62
N GLY A 514 5.92 15.00 7.23
CA GLY A 514 4.50 15.17 7.02
C GLY A 514 3.96 16.37 7.80
N PRO A 515 2.80 16.86 7.38
CA PRO A 515 2.19 18.09 7.88
C PRO A 515 1.88 18.07 9.38
N HIS A 516 1.49 16.92 9.95
CA HIS A 516 1.02 16.80 11.35
C HIS A 516 2.05 16.18 12.31
N GLY A 517 3.31 16.05 11.87
CA GLY A 517 4.33 15.25 12.57
C GLY A 517 4.38 13.79 12.14
N ASP A 518 3.53 13.41 11.19
CA ASP A 518 3.64 12.19 10.38
C ASP A 518 4.86 12.28 9.43
N ILE A 519 5.13 11.23 8.66
CA ILE A 519 6.13 11.24 7.61
C ILE A 519 5.54 10.78 6.28
N TRP A 520 5.89 11.49 5.20
CA TRP A 520 5.69 10.99 3.84
C TRP A 520 6.77 9.97 3.53
N VAL A 521 6.39 8.83 2.98
CA VAL A 521 7.31 7.77 2.58
C VAL A 521 6.98 7.37 1.15
N TYR A 522 8.01 7.28 0.30
CA TYR A 522 7.82 6.70 -1.02
C TYR A 522 8.01 5.19 -0.94
N GLU A 523 7.09 4.49 -1.57
CA GLU A 523 7.07 3.05 -1.63
C GLU A 523 7.46 2.63 -3.04
N SER A 524 8.67 2.05 -3.14
CA SER A 524 9.13 1.44 -4.38
C SER A 524 8.63 0.00 -4.47
N THR A 525 8.26 -0.43 -5.67
CA THR A 525 8.05 -1.85 -5.97
C THR A 525 9.31 -2.43 -6.60
N GLY A 526 9.82 -3.53 -6.06
CA GLY A 526 10.93 -4.29 -6.65
C GLY A 526 10.60 -5.02 -7.95
N ASP A 527 9.34 -4.97 -8.41
CA ASP A 527 8.85 -5.78 -9.53
C ASP A 527 8.83 -5.03 -10.87
N TYR A 528 9.45 -5.63 -11.89
CA TYR A 528 9.59 -5.12 -13.28
C TYR A 528 8.30 -5.09 -14.10
N ASN A 529 7.16 -5.47 -13.52
CA ASN A 529 5.95 -5.82 -14.25
C ASN A 529 4.95 -4.64 -14.38
N GLY A 530 5.45 -3.41 -14.54
CA GLY A 530 4.61 -2.24 -14.86
C GLY A 530 3.69 -1.73 -13.74
N ARG A 531 3.98 -2.07 -12.47
CA ARG A 531 3.40 -1.39 -11.29
C ARG A 531 3.90 0.06 -11.21
N THR A 532 3.39 0.92 -10.33
CA THR A 532 3.91 2.28 -10.13
C THR A 532 4.20 2.49 -8.65
N GLY A 533 5.28 3.19 -8.31
CA GLY A 533 5.55 3.58 -6.93
C GLY A 533 4.47 4.52 -6.36
N ARG A 534 4.36 4.61 -5.04
CA ARG A 534 3.37 5.47 -4.36
C ARG A 534 4.00 6.29 -3.24
N ILE A 535 3.37 7.39 -2.85
CA ILE A 535 3.76 8.18 -1.68
C ILE A 535 2.64 8.07 -0.66
N GLU A 536 2.98 7.61 0.56
CA GLU A 536 2.05 7.35 1.64
C GLU A 536 2.41 8.20 2.88
N LEU A 537 1.40 8.65 3.60
CA LEU A 537 1.55 9.29 4.90
C LEU A 537 1.50 8.24 6.00
N ILE A 538 2.52 8.22 6.86
CA ILE A 538 2.71 7.24 7.92
C ILE A 538 2.88 7.96 9.26
N ASP A 539 2.14 7.52 10.28
CA ASP A 539 2.39 7.95 11.66
C ASP A 539 3.68 7.27 12.19
N PRO A 540 4.75 8.01 12.54
CA PRO A 540 6.03 7.43 12.96
C PRO A 540 6.00 6.82 14.38
N THR A 541 4.87 6.88 15.09
CA THR A 541 4.72 6.27 16.42
C THR A 541 4.24 4.82 16.34
N ASP A 542 3.32 4.50 15.43
CA ASP A 542 2.69 3.18 15.31
C ASP A 542 2.71 2.60 13.87
N CYS A 543 3.20 3.38 12.92
CA CYS A 543 3.34 3.07 11.51
C CYS A 543 2.01 2.67 10.84
N GLN A 544 0.90 3.23 11.29
CA GLN A 544 -0.36 3.16 10.56
C GLN A 544 -0.34 4.09 9.35
N SER A 545 -0.77 3.57 8.21
CA SER A 545 -1.02 4.36 7.00
C SER A 545 -2.24 5.25 7.19
N GLY A 546 -2.06 6.57 7.09
CA GLY A 546 -3.13 7.55 7.28
C GLY A 546 -3.78 7.99 5.97
N ASP A 547 -2.98 8.34 4.97
CA ASP A 547 -3.46 8.87 3.70
C ASP A 547 -2.51 8.61 2.54
N LEU A 548 -3.09 8.36 1.36
CA LEU A 548 -2.34 8.14 0.13
C LEU A 548 -2.35 9.40 -0.74
N LEU A 549 -1.16 9.91 -1.06
CA LEU A 549 -0.96 10.73 -2.26
C LEU A 549 -0.95 9.74 -3.42
N GLY A 550 -2.16 9.40 -3.89
CA GLY A 550 -2.35 8.34 -4.88
C GLY A 550 -1.40 8.43 -6.07
N TRP A 551 -1.05 7.27 -6.62
CA TRP A 551 -0.39 7.02 -7.91
C TRP A 551 0.54 8.13 -8.36
N SER A 552 1.80 8.01 -8.00
CA SER A 552 2.81 8.67 -8.80
C SER A 552 2.77 8.02 -10.20
N PRO A 553 2.66 8.78 -11.31
CA PRO A 553 2.67 8.22 -12.67
C PRO A 553 4.07 7.71 -13.06
N ILE A 554 4.87 7.31 -12.08
CA ILE A 554 6.24 6.85 -12.24
C ILE A 554 6.17 5.34 -12.45
N PRO A 555 6.35 4.86 -13.69
CA PRO A 555 6.31 3.44 -13.99
C PRO A 555 7.39 2.74 -13.16
N SER A 556 7.10 1.60 -12.55
CA SER A 556 8.09 0.69 -11.96
C SER A 556 9.03 0.18 -13.07
N PRO A 557 10.30 -0.14 -12.78
CA PRO A 557 10.93 -0.23 -11.45
C PRO A 557 11.72 1.03 -11.14
N TYR A 558 11.19 1.94 -10.31
CA TYR A 558 11.90 3.16 -9.94
C TYR A 558 12.04 3.24 -8.43
N ASN A 559 13.29 3.41 -7.98
CA ASN A 559 13.63 3.77 -6.62
C ASN A 559 13.30 5.24 -6.37
N ALA A 560 12.95 5.60 -5.14
CA ALA A 560 13.12 6.97 -4.68
C ALA A 560 14.52 7.11 -4.07
N GLY A 561 15.24 8.16 -4.44
CA GLY A 561 16.49 8.48 -3.75
C GLY A 561 16.20 9.22 -2.46
N GLY A 562 15.45 10.32 -2.55
CA GLY A 562 15.12 11.16 -1.41
C GLY A 562 13.90 12.04 -1.64
N MET A 563 13.39 12.60 -0.55
CA MET A 563 12.15 13.38 -0.52
C MET A 563 12.29 14.56 0.42
N GLU A 564 11.59 15.66 0.13
CA GLU A 564 11.46 16.78 1.07
C GLU A 564 10.14 17.50 0.85
N SER A 565 9.53 17.96 1.93
CA SER A 565 8.32 18.75 1.83
C SER A 565 8.68 20.22 1.62
N ASP A 566 8.06 20.88 0.64
CA ASP A 566 8.21 22.33 0.46
C ASP A 566 7.42 23.11 1.52
N ALA A 567 7.68 24.40 1.64
CA ALA A 567 6.97 25.26 2.60
C ALA A 567 5.42 25.30 2.42
N ALA A 568 4.88 24.83 1.30
CA ALA A 568 3.44 24.72 1.05
C ALA A 568 2.89 23.31 1.36
N GLY A 569 3.74 22.39 1.83
CA GLY A 569 3.42 20.99 2.11
C GLY A 569 3.32 20.10 0.89
N ASN A 570 3.69 20.57 -0.29
CA ASN A 570 3.92 19.70 -1.45
C ASN A 570 5.19 18.89 -1.23
N VAL A 571 5.30 17.73 -1.88
CA VAL A 571 6.45 16.84 -1.67
C VAL A 571 7.29 16.78 -2.92
N TRP A 572 8.55 17.22 -2.82
CA TRP A 572 9.57 16.90 -3.81
C TRP A 572 10.00 15.45 -3.64
N ALA A 573 10.17 14.74 -4.74
CA ALA A 573 10.77 13.40 -4.75
C ALA A 573 11.69 13.24 -5.96
N TYR A 574 12.85 12.65 -5.71
CA TYR A 574 13.70 12.10 -6.76
C TYR A 574 13.36 10.64 -7.00
N THR A 575 13.12 10.26 -8.24
CA THR A 575 12.93 8.87 -8.64
C THR A 575 13.84 8.49 -9.80
N ALA A 576 14.33 7.25 -9.78
CA ALA A 576 15.18 6.73 -10.83
C ALA A 576 15.01 5.23 -11.00
N PRO A 577 15.24 4.68 -12.21
CA PRO A 577 15.12 3.24 -12.43
C PRO A 577 15.99 2.41 -11.47
N ARG A 578 15.43 1.32 -10.92
CA ARG A 578 16.09 0.36 -10.04
C ARG A 578 16.98 -0.59 -10.85
N PHE A 579 18.14 -0.92 -10.28
CA PHE A 579 18.98 -2.03 -10.74
C PHE A 579 18.58 -3.30 -10.00
N ALA A 580 18.02 -4.29 -10.69
CA ALA A 580 17.74 -5.62 -10.12
C ALA A 580 17.77 -6.71 -11.21
N GLY A 581 18.95 -7.20 -11.61
CA GLY A 581 19.08 -8.31 -12.56
C GLY A 581 20.05 -8.03 -13.72
N PRO A 582 20.15 -8.95 -14.71
CA PRO A 582 21.12 -8.89 -15.80
C PRO A 582 20.78 -7.87 -16.89
N PHE A 583 19.62 -7.22 -16.83
CA PHE A 583 19.19 -6.23 -17.83
C PHE A 583 19.53 -4.81 -17.36
N PRO A 584 20.08 -3.94 -18.23
CA PRO A 584 20.35 -2.55 -17.89
C PRO A 584 19.03 -1.80 -17.66
N PRO A 585 18.94 -0.92 -16.66
CA PRO A 585 17.74 -0.14 -16.41
C PRO A 585 17.37 0.72 -17.63
N THR A 586 16.10 0.68 -18.05
CA THR A 586 15.57 1.52 -19.13
C THR A 586 14.54 2.50 -18.56
N GLY A 587 14.86 3.81 -18.53
CA GLY A 587 13.95 4.89 -18.12
C GLY A 587 14.70 6.17 -17.68
N PRO A 588 14.11 7.38 -17.80
CA PRO A 588 14.72 8.62 -17.32
C PRO A 588 14.54 8.77 -15.80
N ALA A 589 15.53 9.29 -15.07
CA ALA A 589 15.30 9.74 -13.69
C ALA A 589 14.45 11.02 -13.70
N ASN A 590 13.73 11.30 -12.60
CA ASN A 590 12.90 12.51 -12.50
C ASN A 590 13.01 13.15 -11.11
N ILE A 591 13.04 14.47 -11.08
CA ILE A 591 12.69 15.28 -9.90
C ILE A 591 11.26 15.76 -10.10
N SER A 592 10.37 15.44 -9.17
CA SER A 592 8.96 15.78 -9.27
C SER A 592 8.43 16.43 -8.00
N LEU A 593 7.59 17.45 -8.15
CA LEU A 593 6.86 18.09 -7.05
C LEU A 593 5.41 17.61 -7.05
N PHE A 594 5.00 16.90 -6.02
CA PHE A 594 3.64 16.39 -5.86
C PHE A 594 2.83 17.31 -4.98
N GLN A 595 1.68 17.75 -5.51
CA GLN A 595 0.73 18.50 -4.69
C GLN A 595 0.17 17.60 -3.61
N THR A 596 0.24 18.01 -2.34
CA THR A 596 -0.42 17.28 -1.27
C THR A 596 -1.76 17.89 -0.88
N ARG A 597 -2.55 17.12 -0.13
CA ARG A 597 -3.81 17.57 0.46
C ARG A 597 -3.60 18.30 1.78
N TYR A 598 -2.35 18.44 2.23
CA TYR A 598 -2.01 18.84 3.58
C TYR A 598 -0.81 19.81 3.62
N PRO A 599 -1.05 21.11 3.82
CA PRO A 599 0.03 22.09 3.98
C PRO A 599 0.85 21.85 5.26
N ILE A 600 2.13 22.26 5.30
CA ILE A 600 2.95 22.20 6.53
C ILE A 600 2.45 23.27 7.51
N TYR A 601 2.18 22.85 8.75
CA TYR A 601 1.66 23.70 9.80
C TYR A 601 2.78 24.32 10.64
N THR A 602 2.55 25.52 11.14
CA THR A 602 3.27 26.09 12.28
C THR A 602 2.24 26.38 13.33
N GLU A 603 2.33 25.77 14.51
CA GLU A 603 1.45 26.13 15.64
C GLU A 603 1.51 27.65 15.86
N LEU A 604 0.36 28.31 15.76
CA LEU A 604 0.23 29.74 16.02
C LEU A 604 -0.56 29.88 17.33
N PRO A 605 0.11 30.04 18.49
CA PRO A 605 -0.57 30.07 19.80
C PRO A 605 -1.59 31.19 19.97
N TRP A 606 -1.58 32.16 19.04
CA TRP A 606 -2.47 33.31 18.99
C TRP A 606 -3.70 33.08 18.11
N LEU A 607 -3.84 31.94 17.43
CA LEU A 607 -4.95 31.63 16.54
C LEU A 607 -5.53 30.27 16.94
N SER A 608 -6.85 30.13 16.94
CA SER A 608 -7.51 28.85 17.22
C SER A 608 -8.91 28.82 16.60
N SER A 609 -9.53 27.64 16.54
CA SER A 609 -10.94 27.51 16.18
C SER A 609 -11.68 26.49 17.02
N GLY A 610 -13.01 26.62 17.05
CA GLY A 610 -13.92 25.63 17.62
C GLY A 610 -14.28 24.50 16.65
N THR A 611 -14.90 23.45 17.18
CA THR A 611 -15.58 22.43 16.37
C THR A 611 -16.92 22.98 15.88
N ALA A 612 -17.36 22.55 14.70
CA ALA A 612 -18.68 22.94 14.20
C ALA A 612 -19.70 21.80 14.29
N PRO A 613 -20.99 22.16 14.44
CA PRO A 613 -22.06 21.19 14.30
C PRO A 613 -22.09 20.62 12.88
N THR A 614 -22.70 19.44 12.73
CA THR A 614 -22.90 18.81 11.43
C THR A 614 -23.68 19.72 10.47
N ILE A 615 -23.11 20.02 9.31
CA ILE A 615 -23.73 20.74 8.19
C ILE A 615 -24.45 19.74 7.27
N ALA A 616 -25.75 19.94 7.07
CA ALA A 616 -26.53 19.19 6.09
C ALA A 616 -26.12 19.48 4.62
N PRO A 617 -26.33 18.56 3.67
CA PRO A 617 -26.15 18.82 2.24
C PRO A 617 -26.81 20.14 1.77
N GLY A 618 -26.07 20.97 1.05
CA GLY A 618 -26.52 22.28 0.54
C GLY A 618 -26.59 23.39 1.58
N ALA A 619 -26.30 23.13 2.85
CA ALA A 619 -26.28 24.15 3.90
C ALA A 619 -24.88 24.78 4.06
N THR A 620 -24.84 25.90 4.78
CA THR A 620 -23.60 26.62 5.11
C THR A 620 -23.49 26.75 6.62
N GLY A 621 -22.35 26.36 7.17
CA GLY A 621 -21.97 26.58 8.56
C GLY A 621 -20.95 27.71 8.67
N GLN A 622 -20.61 28.07 9.91
CA GLN A 622 -19.65 29.13 10.21
C GLN A 622 -18.47 28.54 10.96
N ALA A 623 -17.29 28.62 10.38
CA ALA A 623 -16.04 28.31 11.06
C ALA A 623 -15.63 29.52 11.91
N VAL A 624 -15.68 29.37 13.23
CA VAL A 624 -15.32 30.42 14.19
C VAL A 624 -13.81 30.42 14.39
N VAL A 625 -13.21 31.61 14.29
CA VAL A 625 -11.77 31.85 14.38
C VAL A 625 -11.51 32.80 15.54
N ASP A 626 -10.80 32.33 16.56
CA ASP A 626 -10.42 33.09 17.74
C ASP A 626 -8.96 33.56 17.63
N ILE A 627 -8.72 34.84 17.89
CA ILE A 627 -7.42 35.50 17.77
C ILE A 627 -7.02 36.17 19.09
N ASP A 628 -5.79 35.92 19.53
CA ASP A 628 -5.14 36.51 20.69
C ASP A 628 -3.87 37.25 20.28
N ALA A 629 -3.99 38.54 19.94
CA ALA A 629 -2.87 39.37 19.48
C ALA A 629 -1.99 39.89 20.63
N THR A 630 -2.01 39.27 21.81
CA THR A 630 -1.19 39.69 22.97
C THR A 630 0.31 39.60 22.73
N THR A 631 0.76 38.63 21.92
CA THR A 631 2.17 38.41 21.59
C THR A 631 2.54 38.92 20.20
N LEU A 632 1.56 39.44 19.43
CA LEU A 632 1.76 39.88 18.06
C LEU A 632 2.24 41.32 17.98
N ARG A 633 3.20 41.56 17.08
CA ARG A 633 3.65 42.91 16.72
C ARG A 633 2.64 43.57 15.76
N PRO A 634 2.48 44.90 15.81
CA PRO A 634 1.73 45.64 14.79
C PRO A 634 2.23 45.31 13.38
N GLY A 635 1.30 45.14 12.45
CA GLY A 635 1.60 44.71 11.08
C GLY A 635 0.54 43.78 10.50
N VAL A 636 0.80 43.30 9.28
CA VAL A 636 -0.07 42.36 8.57
C VAL A 636 0.50 40.94 8.71
N HIS A 637 -0.34 40.02 9.16
CA HIS A 637 -0.03 38.59 9.34
C HIS A 637 -0.97 37.79 8.43
N ASN A 638 -0.41 37.14 7.41
CA ASN A 638 -1.18 36.26 6.51
C ASN A 638 -1.01 34.82 6.97
N VAL A 639 -2.12 34.16 7.28
CA VAL A 639 -2.15 32.80 7.84
C VAL A 639 -3.31 32.02 7.24
N ALA A 640 -3.34 30.71 7.40
CA ALA A 640 -4.52 29.92 7.09
C ALA A 640 -4.86 29.01 8.26
N LEU A 641 -6.16 28.89 8.55
CA LEU A 641 -6.67 27.97 9.55
C LEU A 641 -7.06 26.67 8.84
N ASP A 642 -6.47 25.53 9.21
CA ASP A 642 -6.84 24.24 8.65
C ASP A 642 -7.89 23.51 9.49
N LEU A 643 -8.97 23.13 8.82
CA LEU A 643 -10.06 22.36 9.39
C LEU A 643 -9.98 20.92 8.86
N ARG A 644 -9.86 19.95 9.76
CA ARG A 644 -10.01 18.53 9.40
C ARG A 644 -11.48 18.22 9.22
N THR A 645 -11.85 17.83 8.01
CA THR A 645 -13.25 17.57 7.66
C THR A 645 -13.56 16.09 7.70
N THR A 646 -14.85 15.76 7.79
CA THR A 646 -15.34 14.38 7.63
C THR A 646 -15.47 13.96 6.17
N SER A 647 -14.95 14.73 5.20
CA SER A 647 -14.98 14.38 3.78
C SER A 647 -13.81 13.46 3.43
N PRO A 648 -14.04 12.20 3.04
CA PRO A 648 -12.96 11.29 2.63
C PRO A 648 -12.20 11.80 1.40
N GLY A 649 -12.89 12.56 0.54
CA GLY A 649 -12.30 13.18 -0.65
C GLY A 649 -11.64 14.55 -0.38
N ASN A 650 -11.92 15.18 0.75
CA ASN A 650 -11.35 16.48 1.14
C ASN A 650 -11.08 16.54 2.66
N PRO A 651 -10.17 15.72 3.18
CA PRO A 651 -9.98 15.55 4.63
C PRO A 651 -9.48 16.81 5.35
N SER A 652 -8.97 17.80 4.63
CA SER A 652 -8.50 19.10 5.15
C SER A 652 -9.15 20.24 4.35
N LEU A 653 -9.38 21.36 5.03
CA LEU A 653 -9.98 22.57 4.48
C LEU A 653 -9.32 23.80 5.08
N GLY A 654 -8.47 24.47 4.30
CA GLY A 654 -7.85 25.71 4.72
C GLY A 654 -8.74 26.94 4.53
N ILE A 655 -8.83 27.76 5.56
CA ILE A 655 -9.47 29.07 5.57
C ILE A 655 -8.35 30.13 5.54
N PRO A 656 -8.16 30.86 4.44
CA PRO A 656 -7.15 31.90 4.37
C PRO A 656 -7.57 33.11 5.20
N ILE A 657 -6.67 33.62 6.03
CA ILE A 657 -6.89 34.72 6.97
C ILE A 657 -5.82 35.79 6.74
N ARG A 658 -6.26 37.05 6.68
CA ARG A 658 -5.40 38.23 6.69
C ARG A 658 -5.69 39.03 7.94
N LEU A 659 -4.76 38.99 8.89
CA LEU A 659 -4.86 39.69 10.17
C LEU A 659 -4.05 40.99 10.14
N THR A 660 -4.69 42.12 10.44
CA THR A 660 -4.03 43.42 10.65
C THR A 660 -4.00 43.75 12.13
N VAL A 661 -2.80 43.78 12.72
CA VAL A 661 -2.57 44.23 14.10
C VAL A 661 -2.22 45.71 14.08
N THR A 662 -3.08 46.54 14.70
CA THR A 662 -2.93 48.02 14.71
C THR A 662 -2.27 48.54 15.97
#